data_AF-A0A259NJ97-F1
#
_entry.id   AF-A0A259NJ97-F1
#
_cell.length_a   1.000
_cell.length_b   1.000
_cell.length_c   1.000
_cell.angle_alpha   90.00
_cell.angle_beta   90.00
_cell.angle_gamma   90.00
#
_symmetry.space_group_name_H-M   'P 1'
#
loop_
_entity.id
_entity.type
_entity.pdbx_description
1 polymer ?
#
loop_
_entity_poly.entity_id
_entity_poly.type
_entity_poly.pdbx_seq_one_letter_code
_entity_poly.pdbx_strand_id
1 'polypeptide(L)'
;MNTESADTLSTTPAPSKPGTLQDVFGQSGVLAAAFSGYQPRAGQLQMAEIIRDAIADSRTVVIEAGTGVGKTFGYLAPILLAGRKAIVSTGTKHLQDQIFSRDLPQIKQLMGSTTRTALLKGRSNYLCLHRLERAMSEGRLKSPDWVTALHTIYGWSTRTRDGDIARCDAVSEEHGIWPLVTSTNENCLGKECPVFDDCFVVKAREAAHEADLVVINHHLFCADIAIRQSGFAQLLPEADVVVLDEAHQLPEIASLFFGSALSSGQMIDLLRDIVREQQAEAVDMTDLLGVLHQFELAIDPCVSALKNARTDRIAWLELREDKTIQAAFDTLETRLADLTAALEIAAPRGKGLASCHERAIQMRQWLSHFRRSEEITTEVRWLERREKSFTLNITPMDAGKTFSDVVESQPRAWVFASATLAAGSDFSHFTRRLNLNLALCQQTPSPFDYPNQALMYLPPNPPDPKTDPDYTLKILRAVFPVLKASGGRAFLLFTSHRELKKAADILEGKLPFPLFVQGTQAKAALLEQFRQSGNGVLLGTQSFWEGVDVRGEALSVVMIDRIPFASPDDPVRRAREAQIKESGHSPFAAMALPEAIITFKQGVGRLIRDVTDRGVLVLCDPRLQRTGFGRQILDALPPMRRTQNIGEIQSFFEQ
;
A
#
# COMPACT_ATOMS: atom_id res chain seq x y z
N MET A 1 2.20 33.75 15.52
CA MET A 1 3.57 34.08 15.97
C MET A 1 3.96 33.10 17.06
N ASN A 2 4.61 32.00 16.68
CA ASN A 2 5.56 31.21 17.45
C ASN A 2 6.21 30.22 16.47
N THR A 3 7.51 30.07 16.61
CA THR A 3 8.50 29.71 15.60
C THR A 3 8.56 28.22 15.29
N GLU A 4 8.33 27.87 14.02
CA GLU A 4 8.75 26.62 13.41
C GLU A 4 10.28 26.59 13.33
N SER A 5 10.89 25.56 13.92
CA SER A 5 12.29 25.20 13.71
C SER A 5 12.45 24.64 12.29
N ALA A 6 12.54 25.53 11.31
CA ALA A 6 13.09 25.21 10.01
C ALA A 6 14.59 24.97 10.19
N ASP A 7 15.05 23.73 10.00
CA ASP A 7 16.46 23.42 9.81
C ASP A 7 16.97 24.27 8.65
N THR A 8 17.71 25.31 9.01
CA THR A 8 18.17 26.35 8.09
C THR A 8 19.38 25.82 7.36
N LEU A 9 19.24 25.62 6.04
CA LEU A 9 20.34 25.35 5.12
C LEU A 9 21.42 26.43 5.29
N SER A 10 22.61 26.03 5.75
CA SER A 10 23.79 26.90 5.84
C SER A 10 24.18 27.42 4.45
N THR A 11 24.39 28.74 4.33
CA THR A 11 24.82 29.47 3.12
C THR A 11 26.33 29.35 2.87
N THR A 12 26.86 28.13 2.90
CA THR A 12 28.25 27.83 2.53
C THR A 12 28.35 27.65 1.00
N PRO A 13 29.51 27.99 0.37
CA PRO A 13 29.66 27.91 -1.08
C PRO A 13 29.43 26.47 -1.57
N ALA A 14 28.73 26.32 -2.69
CA ALA A 14 28.41 25.02 -3.27
C ALA A 14 29.70 24.18 -3.40
N PRO A 15 29.77 22.98 -2.77
CA PRO A 15 30.90 22.11 -2.97
C PRO A 15 31.01 21.73 -4.46
N SER A 16 32.24 21.50 -4.92
CA SER A 16 32.48 20.90 -6.24
C SER A 16 31.60 19.67 -6.43
N LYS A 17 30.99 19.52 -7.62
CA LYS A 17 30.09 18.39 -7.95
C LYS A 17 30.71 17.05 -7.50
N PRO A 18 30.05 16.28 -6.62
CA PRO A 18 30.64 15.05 -6.06
C PRO A 18 30.91 14.04 -7.17
N GLY A 19 32.13 13.49 -7.21
CA GLY A 19 32.54 12.52 -8.22
C GLY A 19 32.36 11.06 -7.76
N THR A 20 32.35 10.84 -6.45
CA THR A 20 32.21 9.52 -5.82
C THR A 20 31.11 9.51 -4.77
N LEU A 21 30.66 8.31 -4.39
CA LEU A 21 29.70 8.15 -3.29
C LEU A 21 30.30 8.54 -1.93
N GLN A 22 31.62 8.43 -1.78
CA GLN A 22 32.34 8.92 -0.59
C GLN A 22 32.23 10.44 -0.48
N ASP A 23 32.28 11.17 -1.60
CA ASP A 23 32.07 12.62 -1.62
C ASP A 23 30.62 13.01 -1.26
N VAL A 24 29.69 12.06 -1.33
CA VAL A 24 28.29 12.27 -0.93
C VAL A 24 28.08 11.95 0.55
N PHE A 25 28.42 10.73 0.97
CA PHE A 25 28.08 10.17 2.29
C PHE A 25 29.22 10.21 3.32
N GLY A 26 30.43 10.59 2.93
CA GLY A 26 31.60 10.61 3.82
C GLY A 26 31.52 11.68 4.90
N GLN A 27 32.45 11.62 5.87
CA GLN A 27 32.58 12.60 6.97
C GLN A 27 32.76 14.04 6.49
N SER A 28 33.30 14.23 5.29
CA SER A 28 33.49 15.54 4.66
C SER A 28 32.67 15.69 3.36
N GLY A 29 31.65 14.84 3.17
CA GLY A 29 30.83 14.83 1.97
C GLY A 29 29.77 15.94 1.94
N VAL A 30 29.07 16.07 0.81
CA VAL A 30 28.06 17.12 0.59
C VAL A 30 26.91 17.06 1.60
N LEU A 31 26.56 15.87 2.11
CA LEU A 31 25.55 15.73 3.15
C LEU A 31 26.06 16.26 4.50
N ALA A 32 27.32 15.99 4.85
CA ALA A 32 27.94 16.50 6.07
C ALA A 32 28.02 18.02 6.09
N ALA A 33 28.29 18.63 4.92
CA ALA A 33 28.32 20.08 4.77
C ALA A 33 26.93 20.74 4.85
N ALA A 34 25.88 20.02 4.46
CA ALA A 34 24.53 20.58 4.36
C ALA A 34 23.68 20.44 5.63
N PHE A 35 23.90 19.40 6.44
CA PHE A 35 23.08 19.12 7.62
C PHE A 35 23.92 19.20 8.90
N SER A 36 23.60 20.18 9.75
CA SER A 36 24.15 20.28 11.10
C SER A 36 23.70 19.08 11.94
N GLY A 37 24.61 18.14 12.20
CA GLY A 37 24.32 16.88 12.91
C GLY A 37 24.33 15.63 12.02
N TYR A 38 24.69 15.74 10.74
CA TYR A 38 24.93 14.57 9.91
C TYR A 38 26.03 13.69 10.49
N GLN A 39 25.73 12.41 10.68
CA GLN A 39 26.72 11.39 10.99
C GLN A 39 26.79 10.41 9.82
N PRO A 40 27.98 10.20 9.23
CA PRO A 40 28.18 9.20 8.20
C PRO A 40 27.79 7.81 8.69
N ARG A 41 27.05 7.10 7.85
CA ARG A 41 26.59 5.74 8.14
C ARG A 41 27.28 4.81 7.16
N ALA A 42 28.17 3.96 7.67
CA ALA A 42 28.90 2.99 6.84
C ALA A 42 27.95 2.12 6.00
N GLY A 43 26.81 1.72 6.59
CA GLY A 43 25.77 0.96 5.88
C GLY A 43 25.12 1.73 4.72
N GLN A 44 24.95 3.05 4.82
CA GLN A 44 24.39 3.87 3.74
C GLN A 44 25.32 3.90 2.53
N LEU A 45 26.62 4.10 2.80
CA LEU A 45 27.66 4.09 1.77
C LEU A 45 27.77 2.71 1.11
N GLN A 46 27.82 1.65 1.92
CA GLN A 46 27.89 0.26 1.42
C GLN A 46 26.69 -0.07 0.51
N MET A 47 25.47 0.28 0.94
CA MET A 47 24.27 0.12 0.10
C MET A 47 24.41 0.87 -1.22
N ALA A 48 24.86 2.13 -1.18
CA ALA A 48 25.00 2.94 -2.38
C ALA A 48 26.06 2.39 -3.35
N GLU A 49 27.17 1.85 -2.83
CA GLU A 49 28.22 1.21 -3.64
C GLU A 49 27.73 -0.06 -4.32
N ILE A 50 26.99 -0.91 -3.60
CA ILE A 50 26.37 -2.11 -4.19
C ILE A 50 25.40 -1.72 -5.31
N ILE A 51 24.60 -0.67 -5.11
CA ILE A 51 23.68 -0.17 -6.13
C ILE A 51 24.44 0.41 -7.33
N ARG A 52 25.51 1.19 -7.11
CA ARG A 52 26.38 1.68 -8.19
C ARG A 52 26.91 0.53 -9.04
N ASP A 53 27.42 -0.51 -8.40
CA ASP A 53 27.99 -1.67 -9.10
C ASP A 53 26.90 -2.45 -9.84
N ALA A 54 25.71 -2.59 -9.24
CA ALA A 54 24.55 -3.18 -9.91
C ALA A 54 24.09 -2.38 -11.14
N ILE A 55 24.15 -1.03 -11.07
CA ILE A 55 23.88 -0.15 -12.22
C ILE A 55 24.93 -0.35 -13.32
N ALA A 56 26.21 -0.44 -12.96
CA ALA A 56 27.29 -0.65 -13.93
C ALA A 56 27.14 -1.99 -14.65
N ASP A 57 26.84 -3.06 -13.91
CA ASP A 57 26.80 -4.44 -14.39
C ASP A 57 25.40 -4.94 -14.81
N SER A 58 24.37 -4.09 -14.75
CA SER A 58 22.96 -4.45 -14.99
C SER A 58 22.49 -5.66 -14.17
N ARG A 59 22.79 -5.67 -12.86
CA ARG A 59 22.45 -6.77 -11.94
C ARG A 59 21.18 -6.54 -11.15
N THR A 60 20.64 -7.64 -10.64
CA THR A 60 19.54 -7.64 -9.67
C THR A 60 20.08 -7.74 -8.25
N VAL A 61 19.71 -6.79 -7.40
CA VAL A 61 20.09 -6.73 -5.98
C VAL A 61 18.84 -6.63 -5.09
N VAL A 62 18.85 -7.34 -3.97
CA VAL A 62 17.83 -7.29 -2.92
C VAL A 62 18.49 -6.83 -1.64
N ILE A 63 18.12 -5.63 -1.17
CA ILE A 63 18.78 -4.95 -0.07
C ILE A 63 17.78 -4.72 1.06
N GLU A 64 18.01 -5.37 2.20
CA GLU A 64 17.38 -4.96 3.45
C GLU A 64 18.20 -3.85 4.09
N ALA A 65 17.66 -2.64 4.17
CA ALA A 65 18.32 -1.50 4.80
C ALA A 65 17.52 -1.05 6.02
N GLY A 66 18.00 -1.39 7.23
CA GLY A 66 17.32 -1.12 8.48
C GLY A 66 16.91 0.35 8.66
N THR A 67 15.91 0.60 9.51
CA THR A 67 15.44 1.96 9.81
C THR A 67 16.61 2.86 10.21
N GLY A 68 16.63 4.08 9.67
CA GLY A 68 17.68 5.07 9.96
C GLY A 68 18.91 5.01 9.05
N VAL A 69 19.10 3.96 8.25
CA VAL A 69 20.25 3.87 7.32
C VAL A 69 20.26 5.03 6.30
N GLY A 70 19.09 5.56 5.94
CA GLY A 70 18.97 6.58 4.89
C GLY A 70 18.82 5.96 3.51
N LYS A 71 17.96 4.93 3.42
CA LYS A 71 17.64 4.11 2.24
C LYS A 71 17.37 4.94 0.98
N THR A 72 16.52 5.97 1.10
CA THR A 72 16.14 6.85 0.00
C THR A 72 17.34 7.53 -0.65
N PHE A 73 18.20 8.17 0.15
CA PHE A 73 19.41 8.78 -0.42
C PHE A 73 20.40 7.72 -0.90
N GLY A 74 20.48 6.58 -0.21
CA GLY A 74 21.33 5.45 -0.57
C GLY A 74 21.08 4.91 -1.99
N TYR A 75 19.83 4.89 -2.47
CA TYR A 75 19.55 4.54 -3.86
C TYR A 75 19.52 5.75 -4.81
N LEU A 76 19.11 6.95 -4.37
CA LEU A 76 19.05 8.13 -5.25
C LEU A 76 20.43 8.64 -5.66
N ALA A 77 21.40 8.67 -4.75
CA ALA A 77 22.75 9.15 -5.05
C ALA A 77 23.44 8.37 -6.19
N PRO A 78 23.54 7.03 -6.15
CA PRO A 78 24.18 6.29 -7.24
C PRO A 78 23.42 6.42 -8.57
N ILE A 79 22.09 6.56 -8.55
CA ILE A 79 21.29 6.81 -9.77
C ILE A 79 21.66 8.17 -10.39
N LEU A 80 21.70 9.22 -9.57
CA LEU A 80 22.02 10.57 -10.02
C LEU A 80 23.47 10.69 -10.51
N LEU A 81 24.41 9.95 -9.91
CA LEU A 81 25.80 9.86 -10.40
C LEU A 81 25.89 9.10 -11.72
N ALA A 82 25.14 8.01 -11.86
CA ALA A 82 25.13 7.21 -13.10
C ALA A 82 24.54 7.98 -14.29
N GLY A 83 23.59 8.90 -14.04
CA GLY A 83 22.96 9.72 -15.08
C GLY A 83 22.16 8.91 -16.11
N ARG A 84 21.77 7.68 -15.77
CA ARG A 84 20.97 6.78 -16.60
C ARG A 84 19.47 6.98 -16.39
N LYS A 85 18.65 6.49 -17.33
CA LYS A 85 17.19 6.55 -17.17
C LYS A 85 16.75 5.62 -16.04
N ALA A 86 15.98 6.14 -15.09
CA ALA A 86 15.60 5.42 -13.89
C ALA A 86 14.11 5.52 -13.56
N ILE A 87 13.58 4.45 -12.99
CA ILE A 87 12.25 4.42 -12.37
C ILE A 87 12.42 4.10 -10.89
N VAL A 88 11.84 4.93 -10.02
CA VAL A 88 11.70 4.66 -8.59
C VAL A 88 10.23 4.39 -8.30
N SER A 89 9.91 3.17 -7.93
CA SER A 89 8.57 2.76 -7.52
C SER A 89 8.53 2.55 -6.02
N THR A 90 7.50 3.05 -5.33
CA THR A 90 7.31 2.84 -3.89
C THR A 90 5.93 2.26 -3.54
N GLY A 91 5.76 1.80 -2.30
CA GLY A 91 4.55 1.12 -1.84
C GLY A 91 3.29 2.00 -1.74
N THR A 92 3.42 3.27 -1.34
CA THR A 92 2.28 4.15 -1.06
C THR A 92 2.39 5.51 -1.75
N LYS A 93 1.23 6.15 -2.02
CA LYS A 93 1.20 7.51 -2.60
C LYS A 93 1.88 8.55 -1.70
N HIS A 94 1.71 8.44 -0.38
CA HIS A 94 2.38 9.34 0.56
C HIS A 94 3.90 9.24 0.47
N LEU A 95 4.46 8.02 0.42
CA LEU A 95 5.90 7.83 0.21
C LEU A 95 6.34 8.34 -1.17
N GLN A 96 5.49 8.15 -2.18
CA GLN A 96 5.74 8.65 -3.53
C GLN A 96 5.89 10.18 -3.54
N ASP A 97 4.97 10.88 -2.88
CA ASP A 97 4.98 12.34 -2.75
C ASP A 97 6.15 12.82 -1.89
N GLN A 98 6.51 12.10 -0.83
CA GLN A 98 7.68 12.40 0.00
C GLN A 98 8.99 12.30 -0.81
N ILE A 99 9.17 11.21 -1.56
CA ILE A 99 10.35 11.00 -2.39
C ILE A 99 10.45 12.13 -3.42
N PHE A 100 9.35 12.43 -4.12
CA PHE A 100 9.38 13.39 -5.23
C PHE A 100 9.44 14.85 -4.79
N SER A 101 8.74 15.22 -3.72
CA SER A 101 8.58 16.63 -3.32
C SER A 101 9.63 17.10 -2.31
N ARG A 102 10.23 16.17 -1.54
CA ARG A 102 11.23 16.50 -0.51
C ARG A 102 12.58 15.88 -0.79
N ASP A 103 12.65 14.55 -0.83
CA ASP A 103 13.92 13.84 -0.77
C ASP A 103 14.72 14.00 -2.09
N LEU A 104 14.06 13.89 -3.24
CA LEU A 104 14.68 13.99 -4.58
C LEU A 104 15.16 15.42 -4.93
N PRO A 105 14.39 16.51 -4.71
CA PRO A 105 14.88 17.88 -4.94
C PRO A 105 16.09 18.19 -4.06
N GLN A 106 16.06 17.77 -2.80
CA GLN A 106 17.12 18.00 -1.84
C GLN A 106 18.43 17.35 -2.29
N ILE A 107 18.42 16.04 -2.60
CA ILE A 107 19.65 15.36 -3.01
C ILE A 107 20.15 15.84 -4.38
N LYS A 108 19.25 16.19 -5.31
CA LYS A 108 19.63 16.80 -6.60
C LYS A 108 20.37 18.13 -6.41
N GLN A 109 19.87 18.99 -5.53
CA GLN A 109 20.51 20.27 -5.21
C GLN A 109 21.91 20.05 -4.61
N LEU A 110 22.02 19.15 -3.63
CA LEU A 110 23.30 18.85 -2.95
C LEU A 110 24.35 18.25 -3.89
N MET A 111 23.93 17.48 -4.88
CA MET A 111 24.82 16.86 -5.86
C MET A 111 25.01 17.70 -7.12
N GLY A 112 24.38 18.89 -7.23
CA GLY A 112 24.43 19.71 -8.44
C GLY A 112 23.93 18.95 -9.69
N SER A 113 22.93 18.08 -9.53
CA SER A 113 22.41 17.26 -10.62
C SER A 113 21.32 17.99 -11.43
N THR A 114 21.42 17.91 -12.75
CA THR A 114 20.45 18.46 -13.71
C THR A 114 19.45 17.43 -14.24
N THR A 115 19.47 16.19 -13.70
CA THR A 115 18.56 15.09 -14.09
C THR A 115 17.12 15.56 -14.13
N ARG A 116 16.41 15.37 -15.25
CA ARG A 116 14.99 15.70 -15.36
C ARG A 116 14.16 14.69 -14.59
N THR A 117 13.23 15.16 -13.78
CA THR A 117 12.46 14.32 -12.86
C THR A 117 10.96 14.52 -13.06
N ALA A 118 10.19 13.43 -13.04
CA ALA A 118 8.73 13.48 -13.12
C ALA A 118 8.05 12.58 -12.08
N LEU A 119 6.84 12.96 -11.69
CA LEU A 119 5.94 12.20 -10.83
C LEU A 119 4.79 11.67 -11.69
N LEU A 120 4.53 10.37 -11.65
CA LEU A 120 3.41 9.78 -12.38
C LEU A 120 2.54 8.93 -11.45
N LYS A 121 1.26 9.30 -11.35
CA LYS A 121 0.24 8.59 -10.56
C LYS A 121 -0.74 7.86 -11.49
N GLY A 122 -1.61 7.02 -10.92
CA GLY A 122 -2.74 6.46 -11.67
C GLY A 122 -3.73 7.55 -12.07
N ARG A 123 -4.42 7.41 -13.20
CA ARG A 123 -5.35 8.42 -13.74
C ARG A 123 -6.47 8.88 -12.80
N SER A 124 -6.90 8.04 -11.85
CA SER A 124 -7.90 8.39 -10.84
C SER A 124 -7.40 9.39 -9.80
N ASN A 125 -6.10 9.75 -9.84
CA ASN A 125 -5.49 10.78 -9.00
C ASN A 125 -5.39 12.13 -9.73
N TYR A 126 -5.88 12.20 -10.96
CA TYR A 126 -5.88 13.44 -11.74
C TYR A 126 -7.31 13.87 -12.02
N LEU A 127 -7.55 15.17 -11.87
CA LEU A 127 -8.79 15.80 -12.30
C LEU A 127 -8.99 15.57 -13.80
N CYS A 128 -10.20 15.17 -14.19
CA CYS A 128 -10.60 15.08 -15.58
C CYS A 128 -11.47 16.30 -15.93
N LEU A 129 -10.91 17.25 -16.68
CA LEU A 129 -11.60 18.49 -17.06
C LEU A 129 -12.93 18.22 -17.77
N HIS A 130 -12.97 17.24 -18.68
CA HIS A 130 -14.20 16.85 -19.38
C HIS A 130 -15.30 16.37 -18.41
N ARG A 131 -14.92 15.55 -17.42
CA ARG A 131 -15.88 15.01 -16.45
C ARG A 131 -16.31 16.07 -15.43
N LEU A 132 -15.41 16.99 -15.07
CA LEU A 132 -15.75 18.17 -14.27
C LEU A 132 -16.81 19.04 -14.97
N GLU A 133 -16.59 19.37 -16.25
CA GLU A 133 -17.57 20.14 -17.05
C GLU A 133 -18.92 19.43 -17.14
N ARG A 134 -18.90 18.11 -17.40
CA ARG A 134 -20.13 17.31 -17.43
C ARG A 134 -20.85 17.30 -16.09
N ALA A 135 -20.13 17.08 -14.99
CA ALA A 135 -20.71 17.10 -13.64
C ALA A 135 -21.32 18.47 -13.30
N MET A 136 -20.71 19.57 -13.75
CA MET A 136 -21.26 20.92 -13.61
C MET A 136 -22.53 21.13 -14.43
N SER A 137 -22.59 20.59 -15.65
CA SER A 137 -23.74 20.73 -16.55
C SER A 137 -24.96 19.89 -16.15
N GLU A 138 -24.74 18.73 -15.54
CA GLU A 138 -25.82 17.77 -15.23
C GLU A 138 -26.65 18.19 -14.01
N GLY A 139 -26.07 18.95 -13.07
CA GLY A 139 -26.76 19.57 -11.93
C GLY A 139 -27.44 18.62 -10.92
N ARG A 140 -27.45 17.30 -11.16
CA ARG A 140 -28.08 16.28 -10.31
C ARG A 140 -27.10 15.71 -9.30
N LEU A 141 -26.82 16.47 -8.25
CA LEU A 141 -25.97 16.03 -7.15
C LEU A 141 -26.80 15.52 -5.97
N LYS A 142 -26.23 14.59 -5.21
CA LYS A 142 -26.93 13.85 -4.14
C LYS A 142 -27.29 14.72 -2.93
N SER A 143 -26.54 15.79 -2.69
CA SER A 143 -26.69 16.65 -1.51
C SER A 143 -26.08 18.06 -1.73
N PRO A 144 -26.43 19.06 -0.89
CA PRO A 144 -25.80 20.39 -0.92
C PRO A 144 -24.28 20.38 -0.69
N ASP A 145 -23.79 19.41 0.09
CA ASP A 145 -22.37 19.17 0.33
C ASP A 145 -21.63 18.83 -0.97
N TRP A 146 -22.20 17.94 -1.81
CA TRP A 146 -21.63 17.61 -3.11
C TRP A 146 -21.59 18.81 -4.06
N VAL A 147 -22.63 19.67 -4.02
CA VAL A 147 -22.67 20.92 -4.80
C VAL A 147 -21.51 21.83 -4.39
N THR A 148 -21.31 22.01 -3.08
CA THR A 148 -20.23 22.83 -2.53
C THR A 148 -18.85 22.29 -2.91
N ALA A 149 -18.65 20.98 -2.79
CA ALA A 149 -17.42 20.30 -3.19
C ALA A 149 -17.15 20.46 -4.69
N LEU A 150 -18.16 20.30 -5.55
CA LEU A 150 -18.00 20.45 -6.99
C LEU A 150 -17.62 21.87 -7.39
N HIS A 151 -18.27 22.90 -6.84
CA HIS A 151 -17.90 24.30 -7.06
C HIS A 151 -16.49 24.62 -6.55
N THR A 152 -16.10 24.04 -5.42
CA THR A 152 -14.75 24.18 -4.87
C THR A 152 -13.71 23.57 -5.82
N ILE A 153 -13.96 22.38 -6.36
CA ILE A 153 -13.10 21.71 -7.33
C ILE A 153 -13.02 22.53 -8.63
N TYR A 154 -14.14 23.07 -9.11
CA TYR A 154 -14.16 23.96 -10.27
C TYR A 154 -13.32 25.23 -10.06
N GLY A 155 -13.41 25.85 -8.87
CA GLY A 155 -12.53 26.98 -8.52
C GLY A 155 -11.05 26.59 -8.36
N TRP A 156 -10.76 25.34 -8.03
CA TRP A 156 -9.38 24.82 -7.94
C TRP A 156 -8.81 24.42 -9.31
N SER A 157 -9.63 23.94 -10.25
CA SER A 157 -9.19 23.51 -11.58
C SER A 157 -8.51 24.61 -12.39
N THR A 158 -8.89 25.87 -12.15
CA THR A 158 -8.28 27.05 -12.79
C THR A 158 -6.92 27.44 -12.23
N ARG A 159 -6.54 26.92 -11.05
CA ARG A 159 -5.30 27.27 -10.33
C ARG A 159 -4.29 26.13 -10.30
N THR A 160 -4.76 24.89 -10.41
CA THR A 160 -3.88 23.71 -10.42
C THR A 160 -3.06 23.64 -11.72
N ARG A 161 -1.80 23.21 -11.60
CA ARG A 161 -0.89 23.07 -12.76
C ARG A 161 -0.80 21.64 -13.28
N ASP A 162 -0.97 20.66 -12.40
CA ASP A 162 -0.80 19.24 -12.68
C ASP A 162 -2.08 18.43 -12.46
N GLY A 163 -3.14 19.05 -11.93
CA GLY A 163 -4.42 18.40 -11.72
C GLY A 163 -4.40 17.28 -10.68
N ASP A 164 -3.35 17.19 -9.86
CA ASP A 164 -3.22 16.16 -8.82
C ASP A 164 -4.21 16.44 -7.69
N ILE A 165 -5.18 15.55 -7.50
CA ILE A 165 -6.27 15.76 -6.54
C ILE A 165 -5.77 15.79 -5.09
N ALA A 166 -4.61 15.20 -4.79
CA ALA A 166 -3.99 15.24 -3.47
C ALA A 166 -3.55 16.66 -3.07
N ARG A 167 -3.47 17.59 -4.04
CA ARG A 167 -3.17 19.01 -3.80
C ARG A 167 -4.41 19.88 -3.68
N CYS A 168 -5.59 19.28 -3.57
CA CYS A 168 -6.85 19.98 -3.36
C CYS A 168 -7.22 19.98 -1.87
N ASP A 169 -6.56 20.81 -1.06
CA ASP A 169 -6.76 20.83 0.40
C ASP A 169 -8.20 21.15 0.84
N ALA A 170 -8.96 21.81 -0.03
CA ALA A 170 -10.31 22.26 0.26
C ALA A 170 -11.37 21.14 0.19
N VAL A 171 -11.05 19.99 -0.43
CA VAL A 171 -11.95 18.83 -0.53
C VAL A 171 -11.20 17.58 -0.11
N SER A 172 -11.72 16.89 0.90
CA SER A 172 -11.15 15.62 1.37
C SER A 172 -10.98 14.61 0.22
N GLU A 173 -9.83 13.93 0.14
CA GLU A 173 -9.57 12.86 -0.83
C GLU A 173 -10.59 11.70 -0.74
N GLU A 174 -11.20 11.50 0.42
CA GLU A 174 -12.21 10.46 0.67
C GLU A 174 -13.62 10.89 0.24
N HIS A 175 -13.80 12.12 -0.22
CA HIS A 175 -15.11 12.62 -0.62
C HIS A 175 -15.62 11.87 -1.86
N GLY A 176 -16.87 11.40 -1.82
CA GLY A 176 -17.49 10.64 -2.92
C GLY A 176 -17.69 11.41 -4.24
N ILE A 177 -17.23 12.67 -4.33
CA ILE A 177 -17.33 13.52 -5.52
C ILE A 177 -16.23 13.17 -6.54
N TRP A 178 -15.06 12.70 -6.08
CA TRP A 178 -13.91 12.44 -6.94
C TRP A 178 -14.19 11.44 -8.07
N PRO A 179 -14.94 10.33 -7.88
CA PRO A 179 -15.32 9.45 -8.98
C PRO A 179 -16.16 10.14 -10.08
N LEU A 180 -16.88 11.23 -9.78
CA LEU A 180 -17.60 11.99 -10.80
C LEU A 180 -16.68 12.88 -11.64
N VAL A 181 -15.57 13.36 -11.08
CA VAL A 181 -14.69 14.36 -11.73
C VAL A 181 -13.30 13.82 -12.10
N THR A 182 -12.98 12.57 -11.78
CA THR A 182 -11.78 11.84 -12.23
C THR A 182 -12.16 10.72 -13.20
N SER A 183 -11.19 10.12 -13.90
CA SER A 183 -11.45 9.08 -14.91
C SER A 183 -10.81 7.73 -14.56
N THR A 184 -11.34 6.65 -15.14
CA THR A 184 -10.82 5.28 -15.08
C THR A 184 -10.36 4.82 -16.46
N ASN A 185 -9.76 3.61 -16.55
CA ASN A 185 -9.39 3.03 -17.84
C ASN A 185 -10.63 2.82 -18.72
N GLU A 186 -11.77 2.51 -18.10
CA GLU A 186 -13.01 2.12 -18.75
C GLU A 186 -13.84 3.31 -19.24
N ASN A 187 -13.77 4.48 -18.60
CA ASN A 187 -14.64 5.63 -18.89
C ASN A 187 -13.93 6.84 -19.51
N CYS A 188 -12.65 6.71 -19.85
CA CYS A 188 -11.87 7.77 -20.48
C CYS A 188 -11.97 7.67 -22.01
N LEU A 189 -12.27 8.80 -22.66
CA LEU A 189 -12.41 8.89 -24.12
C LEU A 189 -11.07 8.82 -24.88
N GLY A 190 -9.93 8.79 -24.18
CA GLY A 190 -8.61 8.72 -24.79
C GLY A 190 -8.35 9.89 -25.75
N LYS A 191 -7.78 9.60 -26.92
CA LYS A 191 -7.46 10.60 -27.96
C LYS A 191 -8.69 11.30 -28.54
N GLU A 192 -9.88 10.74 -28.36
CA GLU A 192 -11.13 11.35 -28.82
C GLU A 192 -11.73 12.34 -27.80
N CYS A 193 -11.06 12.56 -26.67
CA CYS A 193 -11.51 13.50 -25.64
C CYS A 193 -11.48 14.96 -26.16
N PRO A 194 -12.56 15.75 -25.99
CA PRO A 194 -12.58 17.15 -26.44
C PRO A 194 -11.51 18.06 -25.81
N VAL A 195 -11.02 17.70 -24.62
CA VAL A 195 -10.01 18.45 -23.84
C VAL A 195 -8.72 17.63 -23.70
N PHE A 196 -8.37 16.85 -24.73
CA PHE A 196 -7.18 15.99 -24.73
C PHE A 196 -5.89 16.78 -24.52
N ASP A 197 -5.73 17.90 -25.23
CA ASP A 197 -4.51 18.73 -25.18
C ASP A 197 -4.30 19.36 -23.80
N ASP A 198 -5.38 19.58 -23.05
CA ASP A 198 -5.34 20.10 -21.68
C ASP A 198 -5.43 19.02 -20.60
N CYS A 199 -5.44 17.74 -20.99
CA CYS A 199 -5.59 16.64 -20.07
C CYS A 199 -4.35 16.47 -19.18
N PHE A 200 -4.53 16.65 -17.87
CA PHE A 200 -3.48 16.47 -16.87
C PHE A 200 -2.81 15.09 -16.92
N VAL A 201 -3.58 14.02 -17.21
CA VAL A 201 -3.02 12.66 -17.33
C VAL A 201 -2.09 12.53 -18.55
N VAL A 202 -2.44 13.18 -19.66
CA VAL A 202 -1.64 13.16 -20.90
C VAL A 202 -0.34 13.93 -20.66
N LYS A 203 -0.44 15.16 -20.15
CA LYS A 203 0.71 16.01 -19.80
C LYS A 203 1.65 15.32 -18.80
N ALA A 204 1.10 14.65 -17.78
CA ALA A 204 1.89 13.89 -16.81
C ALA A 204 2.62 12.69 -17.45
N ARG A 205 1.99 11.98 -18.38
CA ARG A 205 2.63 10.88 -19.13
C ARG A 205 3.73 11.37 -20.06
N GLU A 206 3.52 12.48 -20.76
CA GLU A 206 4.54 13.10 -21.61
C GLU A 206 5.75 13.54 -20.78
N ALA A 207 5.53 14.24 -19.67
CA ALA A 207 6.58 14.63 -18.73
C ALA A 207 7.34 13.41 -18.18
N ALA A 208 6.66 12.29 -17.92
CA ALA A 208 7.30 11.05 -17.50
C ALA A 208 8.16 10.42 -18.61
N HIS A 209 7.75 10.49 -19.88
CA HIS A 209 8.55 9.98 -20.99
C HIS A 209 9.82 10.81 -21.27
N GLU A 210 9.72 12.13 -21.08
CA GLU A 210 10.83 13.07 -21.25
C GLU A 210 11.80 13.11 -20.06
N ALA A 211 11.40 12.57 -18.91
CA ALA A 211 12.22 12.56 -17.70
C ALA A 211 13.32 11.50 -17.74
N ASP A 212 14.42 11.81 -17.05
CA ASP A 212 15.52 10.87 -16.80
C ASP A 212 15.25 10.01 -15.56
N LEU A 213 14.46 10.52 -14.60
CA LEU A 213 14.05 9.77 -13.41
C LEU A 213 12.56 9.97 -13.13
N VAL A 214 11.79 8.88 -13.14
CA VAL A 214 10.34 8.90 -12.86
C VAL A 214 10.04 8.25 -11.51
N VAL A 215 9.27 8.94 -10.67
CA VAL A 215 8.78 8.40 -9.39
C VAL A 215 7.33 7.93 -9.54
N ILE A 216 7.09 6.65 -9.28
CA ILE A 216 5.78 5.98 -9.40
C ILE A 216 5.46 5.18 -8.13
N ASN A 217 4.27 4.57 -8.09
CA ASN A 217 3.94 3.57 -7.08
C ASN A 217 3.95 2.15 -7.68
N HIS A 218 4.03 1.13 -6.81
CA HIS A 218 4.05 -0.27 -7.24
C HIS A 218 2.81 -0.68 -8.03
N HIS A 219 1.66 -0.05 -7.75
CA HIS A 219 0.43 -0.34 -8.48
C HIS A 219 0.54 0.06 -9.95
N LEU A 220 1.08 1.25 -10.24
CA LEU A 220 1.31 1.70 -11.60
C LEU A 220 2.41 0.89 -12.28
N PHE A 221 3.46 0.52 -11.54
CA PHE A 221 4.53 -0.35 -12.03
C PHE A 221 4.00 -1.72 -12.49
N CYS A 222 3.25 -2.42 -11.63
CA CYS A 222 2.65 -3.71 -11.97
C CYS A 222 1.58 -3.59 -13.06
N ALA A 223 0.82 -2.50 -13.10
CA ALA A 223 -0.14 -2.24 -14.18
C ALA A 223 0.55 -2.12 -15.54
N ASP A 224 1.68 -1.40 -15.62
CA ASP A 224 2.46 -1.28 -16.86
C ASP A 224 2.97 -2.65 -17.34
N ILE A 225 3.46 -3.49 -16.41
CA ILE A 225 3.87 -4.86 -16.72
C ILE A 225 2.72 -5.68 -17.31
N ALA A 226 1.55 -5.67 -16.66
CA ALA A 226 0.39 -6.43 -17.11
C ALA A 226 -0.11 -5.96 -18.50
N ILE A 227 -0.04 -4.66 -18.78
CA ILE A 227 -0.39 -4.07 -20.09
C ILE A 227 0.59 -4.49 -21.18
N ARG A 228 1.91 -4.53 -20.87
CA ARG A 228 2.92 -4.99 -21.83
C ARG A 228 2.72 -6.44 -22.26
N GLN A 229 2.33 -7.31 -21.32
CA GLN A 229 2.08 -8.72 -21.62
C GLN A 229 0.86 -8.96 -22.52
N SER A 230 -0.12 -8.05 -22.48
CA SER A 230 -1.28 -8.08 -23.37
C SER A 230 -1.03 -7.44 -24.74
N GLY A 231 0.21 -6.98 -25.02
CA GLY A 231 0.62 -6.43 -26.31
C GLY A 231 0.20 -4.98 -26.56
N PHE A 232 -0.25 -4.25 -25.53
CA PHE A 232 -0.64 -2.85 -25.63
C PHE A 232 0.53 -1.89 -25.37
N ALA A 233 0.34 -0.61 -25.72
CA ALA A 233 1.37 0.42 -25.57
C ALA A 233 1.82 0.61 -24.11
N GLN A 234 3.12 0.81 -23.93
CA GLN A 234 3.75 1.06 -22.63
C GLN A 234 3.21 2.35 -21.99
N LEU A 235 2.93 2.31 -20.68
CA LEU A 235 2.58 3.48 -19.88
C LEU A 235 3.82 4.20 -19.36
N LEU A 236 4.85 3.43 -19.02
CA LEU A 236 6.10 3.90 -18.43
C LEU A 236 7.21 3.96 -19.49
N PRO A 237 8.15 4.92 -19.38
CA PRO A 237 9.32 4.94 -20.24
C PRO A 237 10.22 3.71 -20.00
N GLU A 238 11.05 3.39 -20.99
CA GLU A 238 12.16 2.47 -20.78
C GLU A 238 13.18 3.08 -19.80
N ALA A 239 13.73 2.23 -18.94
CA ALA A 239 14.67 2.63 -17.90
C ALA A 239 15.78 1.59 -17.75
N ASP A 240 17.01 2.07 -17.61
CA ASP A 240 18.20 1.27 -17.36
C ASP A 240 18.31 0.84 -15.89
N VAL A 241 17.60 1.54 -15.00
CA VAL A 241 17.59 1.30 -13.55
C VAL A 241 16.16 1.30 -13.03
N VAL A 242 15.78 0.25 -12.31
CA VAL A 242 14.48 0.17 -11.63
C VAL A 242 14.72 -0.06 -10.14
N VAL A 243 14.29 0.89 -9.32
CA VAL A 243 14.25 0.77 -7.86
C VAL A 243 12.83 0.48 -7.42
N LEU A 244 12.65 -0.60 -6.69
CA LEU A 244 11.40 -0.94 -6.00
C LEU A 244 11.64 -0.76 -4.50
N ASP A 245 11.23 0.41 -3.99
CA ASP A 245 11.30 0.81 -2.58
C ASP A 245 10.07 0.33 -1.81
N GLU A 246 10.24 -0.07 -0.55
CA GLU A 246 9.24 -0.86 0.20
C GLU A 246 8.84 -2.15 -0.53
N ALA A 247 9.84 -2.80 -1.15
CA ALA A 247 9.67 -4.01 -1.94
C ALA A 247 8.93 -5.15 -1.22
N HIS A 248 8.86 -5.15 0.12
CA HIS A 248 8.10 -6.13 0.88
C HIS A 248 6.61 -6.20 0.50
N GLN A 249 6.02 -5.11 -0.01
CA GLN A 249 4.62 -5.07 -0.47
C GLN A 249 4.45 -5.65 -1.88
N LEU A 250 5.52 -5.68 -2.66
CA LEU A 250 5.47 -5.98 -4.09
C LEU A 250 4.89 -7.36 -4.42
N PRO A 251 5.20 -8.46 -3.69
CA PRO A 251 4.63 -9.77 -4.01
C PRO A 251 3.11 -9.82 -3.95
N GLU A 252 2.48 -9.14 -2.98
CA GLU A 252 1.02 -9.06 -2.89
C GLU A 252 0.45 -8.19 -4.01
N ILE A 253 1.05 -7.04 -4.28
CA ILE A 253 0.62 -6.13 -5.34
C ILE A 253 0.72 -6.82 -6.71
N ALA A 254 1.85 -7.48 -7.00
CA ALA A 254 2.05 -8.27 -8.21
C ALA A 254 0.98 -9.37 -8.35
N SER A 255 0.67 -10.09 -7.27
CA SER A 255 -0.39 -11.11 -7.27
C SER A 255 -1.76 -10.55 -7.65
N LEU A 256 -2.07 -9.32 -7.23
CA LEU A 256 -3.33 -8.64 -7.60
C LEU A 256 -3.37 -8.24 -9.08
N PHE A 257 -2.28 -7.71 -9.62
CA PHE A 257 -2.22 -7.22 -11.01
C PHE A 257 -2.08 -8.32 -12.05
N PHE A 258 -1.43 -9.43 -11.71
CA PHE A 258 -1.41 -10.63 -12.55
C PHE A 258 -2.67 -11.49 -12.36
N GLY A 259 -3.48 -11.16 -11.34
CA GLY A 259 -4.84 -11.64 -11.20
C GLY A 259 -5.83 -10.83 -12.03
N SER A 260 -7.09 -11.21 -11.94
CA SER A 260 -8.20 -10.45 -12.50
C SER A 260 -9.36 -10.43 -11.52
N ALA A 261 -10.19 -9.40 -11.58
CA ALA A 261 -11.31 -9.24 -10.67
C ALA A 261 -12.52 -8.63 -11.38
N LEU A 262 -13.71 -9.02 -10.90
CA LEU A 262 -14.99 -8.44 -11.31
C LEU A 262 -15.80 -8.10 -10.07
N SER A 263 -16.05 -6.81 -9.86
CA SER A 263 -16.80 -6.30 -8.72
C SER A 263 -18.23 -5.91 -9.09
N SER A 264 -19.14 -5.99 -8.11
CA SER A 264 -20.49 -5.43 -8.27
C SER A 264 -20.45 -3.91 -8.50
N GLY A 265 -19.42 -3.22 -8.03
CA GLY A 265 -19.18 -1.80 -8.32
C GLY A 265 -18.98 -1.53 -9.81
N GLN A 266 -18.15 -2.34 -10.49
CA GLN A 266 -17.96 -2.24 -11.95
C GLN A 266 -19.26 -2.50 -12.72
N MET A 267 -20.09 -3.44 -12.25
CA MET A 267 -21.41 -3.69 -12.84
C MET A 267 -22.34 -2.49 -12.69
N ILE A 268 -22.36 -1.85 -11.52
CA ILE A 268 -23.16 -0.65 -11.25
C ILE A 268 -22.65 0.56 -12.05
N ASP A 269 -21.34 0.71 -12.19
CA ASP A 269 -20.77 1.79 -13.00
C ASP A 269 -21.12 1.61 -14.48
N LEU A 270 -21.07 0.37 -15.00
CA LEU A 270 -21.57 0.06 -16.34
C LEU A 270 -23.06 0.42 -16.51
N LEU A 271 -23.92 0.07 -15.54
CA LEU A 271 -25.34 0.45 -15.55
C LEU A 271 -25.53 1.97 -15.67
N ARG A 272 -24.79 2.76 -14.86
CA ARG A 272 -24.87 4.23 -14.89
C ARG A 272 -24.40 4.79 -16.24
N ASP A 273 -23.31 4.27 -16.78
CA ASP A 273 -22.80 4.68 -18.08
C ASP A 273 -23.83 4.37 -19.18
N ILE A 274 -24.47 3.20 -19.17
CA ILE A 274 -25.49 2.86 -20.17
C ILE A 274 -26.71 3.78 -20.08
N VAL A 275 -27.25 4.02 -18.87
CA VAL A 275 -28.40 4.95 -18.70
C VAL A 275 -28.06 6.31 -19.28
N ARG A 276 -26.84 6.79 -19.07
CA ARG A 276 -26.39 8.09 -19.56
C ARG A 276 -26.27 8.13 -21.08
N GLU A 277 -25.60 7.15 -21.68
CA GLU A 277 -25.41 7.09 -23.13
C GLU A 277 -26.74 6.81 -23.86
N GLN A 278 -27.64 6.03 -23.26
CA GLN A 278 -29.00 5.82 -23.77
C GLN A 278 -29.81 7.13 -23.78
N GLN A 279 -29.73 7.95 -22.73
CA GLN A 279 -30.40 9.26 -22.69
C GLN A 279 -29.83 10.26 -23.71
N ALA A 280 -28.57 10.12 -24.09
CA ALA A 280 -27.93 11.01 -25.05
C ALA A 280 -28.20 10.58 -26.51
N GLU A 281 -28.09 9.28 -26.80
CA GLU A 281 -27.98 8.78 -28.18
C GLU A 281 -29.13 7.82 -28.60
N ALA A 282 -29.91 7.31 -27.65
CA ALA A 282 -30.92 6.26 -27.91
C ALA A 282 -32.18 6.41 -27.04
N VAL A 283 -32.72 7.63 -26.92
CA VAL A 283 -33.86 7.97 -26.05
C VAL A 283 -35.11 7.12 -26.35
N ASP A 284 -35.27 6.69 -27.61
CA ASP A 284 -36.35 5.84 -28.11
C ASP A 284 -36.29 4.40 -27.58
N MET A 285 -35.14 3.92 -27.09
CA MET A 285 -34.95 2.55 -26.62
C MET A 285 -35.37 2.36 -25.15
N THR A 286 -36.65 2.56 -24.85
CA THR A 286 -37.19 2.42 -23.47
C THR A 286 -37.07 1.00 -22.92
N ASP A 287 -37.08 -0.01 -23.78
CA ASP A 287 -36.94 -1.42 -23.37
C ASP A 287 -35.56 -1.72 -22.76
N LEU A 288 -34.52 -0.98 -23.18
CA LEU A 288 -33.18 -1.10 -22.59
C LEU A 288 -33.18 -0.74 -21.11
N LEU A 289 -33.98 0.27 -20.70
CA LEU A 289 -34.12 0.64 -19.28
C LEU A 289 -34.74 -0.50 -18.45
N GLY A 290 -35.69 -1.24 -19.04
CA GLY A 290 -36.26 -2.42 -18.40
C GLY A 290 -35.21 -3.51 -18.16
N VAL A 291 -34.38 -3.81 -19.17
CA VAL A 291 -33.31 -4.80 -19.05
C VAL A 291 -32.23 -4.36 -18.05
N LEU A 292 -31.85 -3.08 -18.05
CA LEU A 292 -30.91 -2.51 -17.07
C LEU A 292 -31.42 -2.70 -15.63
N HIS A 293 -32.69 -2.40 -15.38
CA HIS A 293 -33.28 -2.55 -14.06
C HIS A 293 -33.30 -4.03 -13.63
N GLN A 294 -33.60 -4.97 -14.54
CA GLN A 294 -33.54 -6.40 -14.22
C GLN A 294 -32.13 -6.87 -13.89
N PHE A 295 -31.10 -6.34 -14.55
CA PHE A 295 -29.70 -6.64 -14.22
C PHE A 295 -29.31 -6.05 -12.86
N GLU A 296 -29.71 -4.80 -12.58
CA GLU A 296 -29.49 -4.16 -11.27
C GLU A 296 -30.09 -4.98 -10.12
N LEU A 297 -31.35 -5.43 -10.27
CA LEU A 297 -32.04 -6.26 -9.29
C LEU A 297 -31.39 -7.65 -9.08
N ALA A 298 -30.60 -8.14 -10.03
CA ALA A 298 -29.89 -9.42 -9.90
C ALA A 298 -28.62 -9.34 -9.04
N ILE A 299 -28.09 -8.13 -8.78
CA ILE A 299 -26.88 -7.91 -7.97
C ILE A 299 -27.18 -8.13 -6.48
N ASP A 300 -28.29 -7.59 -5.98
CA ASP A 300 -28.66 -7.62 -4.56
C ASP A 300 -28.85 -9.03 -3.97
N PRO A 301 -29.46 -10.00 -4.67
CA PRO A 301 -29.50 -11.40 -4.23
C PRO A 301 -28.11 -12.00 -4.02
N CYS A 302 -27.13 -11.68 -4.87
CA CYS A 302 -25.76 -12.16 -4.71
C CYS A 302 -25.14 -11.60 -3.41
N VAL A 303 -25.29 -10.29 -3.15
CA VAL A 303 -24.83 -9.68 -1.89
C VAL A 303 -25.55 -10.30 -0.69
N SER A 304 -26.87 -10.51 -0.79
CA SER A 304 -27.69 -11.02 0.31
C SER A 304 -27.40 -12.48 0.64
N ALA A 305 -27.16 -13.33 -0.36
CA ALA A 305 -26.77 -14.73 -0.16
C ALA A 305 -25.46 -14.85 0.64
N LEU A 306 -24.60 -13.83 0.56
CA LEU A 306 -23.30 -13.79 1.24
C LEU A 306 -23.36 -13.19 2.66
N LYS A 307 -24.50 -12.65 3.12
CA LYS A 307 -24.62 -11.95 4.43
C LYS A 307 -24.24 -12.81 5.63
N ASN A 308 -24.46 -14.12 5.56
CA ASN A 308 -24.18 -15.05 6.66
C ASN A 308 -22.81 -15.72 6.60
N ALA A 309 -21.98 -15.36 5.62
CA ALA A 309 -20.62 -15.89 5.55
C ALA A 309 -19.80 -15.50 6.79
N ARG A 310 -18.99 -16.45 7.29
CA ARG A 310 -18.15 -16.27 8.49
C ARG A 310 -16.98 -15.31 8.28
N THR A 311 -16.50 -15.21 7.04
CA THR A 311 -15.31 -14.45 6.67
C THR A 311 -15.61 -13.57 5.47
N ASP A 312 -14.85 -12.48 5.33
CA ASP A 312 -15.02 -11.55 4.20
C ASP A 312 -14.28 -12.03 2.94
N ARG A 313 -13.27 -12.91 3.07
CA ARG A 313 -12.61 -13.58 1.94
C ARG A 313 -12.95 -15.07 1.98
N ILE A 314 -13.48 -15.62 0.89
CA ILE A 314 -14.00 -16.99 0.83
C ILE A 314 -13.51 -17.66 -0.45
N ALA A 315 -13.06 -18.91 -0.37
CA ALA A 315 -12.73 -19.67 -1.57
C ALA A 315 -14.01 -19.96 -2.36
N TRP A 316 -13.97 -19.76 -3.69
CA TRP A 316 -15.14 -20.04 -4.53
C TRP A 316 -15.57 -21.51 -4.46
N LEU A 317 -14.61 -22.43 -4.29
CA LEU A 317 -14.88 -23.86 -4.14
C LEU A 317 -15.81 -24.18 -2.97
N GLU A 318 -15.71 -23.43 -1.85
CA GLU A 318 -16.56 -23.61 -0.66
C GLU A 318 -17.99 -23.12 -0.89
N LEU A 319 -18.17 -22.14 -1.78
CA LEU A 319 -19.46 -21.57 -2.11
C LEU A 319 -20.16 -22.31 -3.26
N ARG A 320 -19.42 -23.13 -4.01
CA ARG A 320 -19.95 -23.81 -5.21
C ARG A 320 -21.05 -24.81 -4.87
N GLU A 321 -21.04 -25.37 -3.67
CA GLU A 321 -22.04 -26.36 -3.22
C GLU A 321 -23.32 -25.70 -2.66
N ASP A 322 -23.30 -24.39 -2.37
CA ASP A 322 -24.47 -23.67 -1.88
C ASP A 322 -25.44 -23.35 -3.02
N LYS A 323 -26.59 -24.03 -3.03
CA LYS A 323 -27.64 -23.86 -4.04
C LYS A 323 -28.20 -22.44 -4.11
N THR A 324 -28.26 -21.72 -3.00
CA THR A 324 -28.78 -20.34 -2.95
C THR A 324 -27.82 -19.40 -3.64
N ILE A 325 -26.52 -19.57 -3.38
CA ILE A 325 -25.46 -18.77 -4.02
C ILE A 325 -25.41 -19.08 -5.51
N GLN A 326 -25.42 -20.37 -5.89
CA GLN A 326 -25.42 -20.74 -7.32
C GLN A 326 -26.63 -20.16 -8.06
N ALA A 327 -27.84 -20.26 -7.51
CA ALA A 327 -29.04 -19.69 -8.13
C ALA A 327 -28.97 -18.16 -8.29
N ALA A 328 -28.40 -17.45 -7.31
CA ALA A 328 -28.19 -16.01 -7.40
C ALA A 328 -27.21 -15.65 -8.53
N PHE A 329 -26.07 -16.35 -8.63
CA PHE A 329 -25.09 -16.12 -9.69
C PHE A 329 -25.55 -16.61 -11.07
N ASP A 330 -26.38 -17.64 -11.16
CA ASP A 330 -27.03 -18.08 -12.40
C ASP A 330 -27.98 -17.00 -12.93
N THR A 331 -28.76 -16.39 -12.03
CA THR A 331 -29.64 -15.26 -12.36
C THR A 331 -28.83 -14.06 -12.83
N LEU A 332 -27.73 -13.73 -12.14
CA LEU A 332 -26.83 -12.64 -12.53
C LEU A 332 -26.22 -12.87 -13.93
N GLU A 333 -25.72 -14.08 -14.22
CA GLU A 333 -25.15 -14.42 -15.53
C GLU A 333 -26.20 -14.34 -16.64
N THR A 334 -27.43 -14.81 -16.37
CA THR A 334 -28.57 -14.71 -17.29
C THR A 334 -28.92 -13.25 -17.59
N ARG A 335 -29.05 -12.40 -16.57
CA ARG A 335 -29.38 -10.98 -16.75
C ARG A 335 -28.26 -10.19 -17.42
N LEU A 336 -27.00 -10.54 -17.17
CA LEU A 336 -25.88 -9.96 -17.90
C LEU A 336 -25.90 -10.36 -19.39
N ALA A 337 -26.32 -11.60 -19.70
CA ALA A 337 -26.51 -12.04 -21.08
C ALA A 337 -27.64 -11.28 -21.79
N ASP A 338 -28.79 -11.11 -21.11
CA ASP A 338 -29.92 -10.30 -21.60
C ASP A 338 -29.47 -8.86 -21.90
N LEU A 339 -28.73 -8.24 -20.95
CA LEU A 339 -28.19 -6.89 -21.11
C LEU A 339 -27.23 -6.78 -22.29
N THR A 340 -26.34 -7.76 -22.44
CA THR A 340 -25.38 -7.78 -23.56
C THR A 340 -26.11 -7.81 -24.90
N ALA A 341 -27.15 -8.65 -25.04
CA ALA A 341 -27.95 -8.73 -26.26
C ALA A 341 -28.73 -7.44 -26.55
N ALA A 342 -29.27 -6.78 -25.51
CA ALA A 342 -29.93 -5.48 -25.68
C ALA A 342 -28.95 -4.39 -26.12
N LEU A 343 -27.73 -4.39 -25.57
CA LEU A 343 -26.66 -3.46 -25.95
C LEU A 343 -26.13 -3.71 -27.36
N GLU A 344 -26.15 -4.94 -27.86
CA GLU A 344 -25.78 -5.24 -29.25
C GLU A 344 -26.63 -4.46 -30.26
N ILE A 345 -27.94 -4.34 -29.98
CA ILE A 345 -28.88 -3.58 -30.80
C ILE A 345 -28.64 -2.07 -30.65
N ALA A 346 -28.26 -1.61 -29.47
CA ALA A 346 -28.04 -0.20 -29.16
C ALA A 346 -26.67 0.32 -29.62
N ALA A 347 -25.65 -0.55 -29.69
CA ALA A 347 -24.27 -0.20 -30.00
C ALA A 347 -24.08 0.61 -31.30
N PRO A 348 -24.80 0.33 -32.41
CA PRO A 348 -24.68 1.13 -33.62
C PRO A 348 -25.19 2.58 -33.49
N ARG A 349 -25.95 2.92 -32.44
CA ARG A 349 -26.52 4.26 -32.23
C ARG A 349 -25.47 5.29 -31.81
N GLY A 350 -24.39 4.85 -31.18
CA GLY A 350 -23.25 5.72 -30.91
C GLY A 350 -22.15 5.06 -30.09
N LYS A 351 -21.02 5.76 -29.99
CA LYS A 351 -19.76 5.19 -29.50
C LYS A 351 -19.82 4.85 -28.01
N GLY A 352 -20.57 5.64 -27.22
CA GLY A 352 -20.75 5.38 -25.79
C GLY A 352 -21.45 4.04 -25.55
N LEU A 353 -22.52 3.78 -26.30
CA LEU A 353 -23.25 2.50 -26.25
C LEU A 353 -22.41 1.34 -26.79
N ALA A 354 -21.64 1.54 -27.86
CA ALA A 354 -20.71 0.52 -28.36
C ALA A 354 -19.64 0.12 -27.32
N SER A 355 -19.06 1.10 -26.63
CA SER A 355 -18.10 0.86 -25.52
C SER A 355 -18.77 0.10 -24.37
N CYS A 356 -20.01 0.47 -24.00
CA CYS A 356 -20.77 -0.26 -22.99
C CYS A 356 -21.05 -1.72 -23.39
N HIS A 357 -21.37 -1.96 -24.66
CA HIS A 357 -21.57 -3.32 -25.18
C HIS A 357 -20.31 -4.17 -25.07
N GLU A 358 -19.15 -3.64 -25.48
CA GLU A 358 -17.87 -4.34 -25.36
C GLU A 358 -17.54 -4.68 -23.90
N ARG A 359 -17.74 -3.73 -22.98
CA ARG A 359 -17.57 -3.96 -21.54
C ARG A 359 -18.50 -5.06 -21.02
N ALA A 360 -19.77 -5.07 -21.44
CA ALA A 360 -20.72 -6.13 -21.05
C ALA A 360 -20.29 -7.51 -21.54
N ILE A 361 -19.79 -7.62 -22.79
CA ILE A 361 -19.22 -8.86 -23.34
C ILE A 361 -18.05 -9.34 -22.49
N GLN A 362 -17.09 -8.46 -22.18
CA GLN A 362 -15.91 -8.79 -21.39
C GLN A 362 -16.30 -9.28 -19.98
N MET A 363 -17.22 -8.58 -19.31
CA MET A 363 -17.74 -9.00 -17.99
C MET A 363 -18.42 -10.37 -18.06
N ARG A 364 -19.20 -10.64 -19.11
CA ARG A 364 -19.88 -11.93 -19.29
C ARG A 364 -18.89 -13.07 -19.51
N GLN A 365 -17.91 -12.87 -20.38
CA GLN A 365 -16.84 -13.85 -20.64
C GLN A 365 -16.05 -14.14 -19.36
N TRP A 366 -15.69 -13.08 -18.62
CA TRP A 366 -14.96 -13.19 -17.36
C TRP A 366 -15.77 -13.95 -16.30
N LEU A 367 -17.03 -13.58 -16.08
CA LEU A 367 -17.90 -14.24 -15.10
C LEU A 367 -18.08 -15.72 -15.44
N SER A 368 -18.31 -16.04 -16.70
CA SER A 368 -18.44 -17.42 -17.15
C SER A 368 -17.13 -18.20 -16.97
N HIS A 369 -15.97 -17.60 -17.28
CA HIS A 369 -14.66 -18.19 -17.00
C HIS A 369 -14.45 -18.45 -15.51
N PHE A 370 -14.77 -17.48 -14.64
CA PHE A 370 -14.70 -17.61 -13.18
C PHE A 370 -15.56 -18.76 -12.64
N ARG A 371 -16.72 -19.02 -13.25
CA ARG A 371 -17.64 -20.10 -12.82
C ARG A 371 -17.27 -21.49 -13.36
N ARG A 372 -16.65 -21.58 -14.55
CA ARG A 372 -16.47 -22.84 -15.30
C ARG A 372 -15.41 -23.83 -14.81
N SER A 373 -14.46 -23.46 -13.95
CA SER A 373 -13.29 -24.32 -13.74
C SER A 373 -13.54 -25.49 -12.79
N GLU A 374 -13.31 -26.68 -13.33
CA GLU A 374 -12.79 -27.86 -12.63
C GLU A 374 -11.36 -27.55 -12.12
N GLU A 375 -10.90 -28.23 -11.08
CA GLU A 375 -9.63 -28.02 -10.33
C GLU A 375 -8.41 -27.63 -11.18
N ILE A 376 -8.25 -26.34 -11.54
CA ILE A 376 -7.02 -25.83 -12.14
C ILE A 376 -6.08 -25.45 -11.00
N THR A 377 -4.96 -26.17 -10.88
CA THR A 377 -3.93 -25.98 -9.84
C THR A 377 -3.14 -24.68 -9.96
N THR A 378 -3.34 -23.90 -11.03
CA THR A 378 -2.57 -22.68 -11.32
C THR A 378 -3.28 -21.39 -10.94
N GLU A 379 -4.57 -21.42 -10.58
CA GLU A 379 -5.37 -20.23 -10.24
C GLU A 379 -6.20 -20.44 -8.98
N VAL A 380 -6.20 -19.45 -8.09
CA VAL A 380 -7.07 -19.41 -6.92
C VAL A 380 -8.26 -18.51 -7.20
N ARG A 381 -9.46 -19.05 -7.06
CA ARG A 381 -10.71 -18.32 -7.23
C ARG A 381 -11.33 -18.04 -5.88
N TRP A 382 -11.59 -16.77 -5.62
CA TRP A 382 -12.11 -16.36 -4.33
C TRP A 382 -13.02 -15.14 -4.45
N LEU A 383 -13.86 -14.98 -3.43
CA LEU A 383 -14.80 -13.90 -3.32
C LEU A 383 -14.41 -13.01 -2.13
N GLU A 384 -14.38 -11.70 -2.35
CA GLU A 384 -14.36 -10.68 -1.29
C GLU A 384 -15.78 -10.15 -1.08
N ARG A 385 -16.27 -10.18 0.15
CA ARG A 385 -17.55 -9.62 0.56
C ARG A 385 -17.33 -8.29 1.28
N ARG A 386 -18.19 -7.33 0.98
CA ARG A 386 -18.39 -6.12 1.78
C ARG A 386 -19.87 -5.98 2.14
N GLU A 387 -20.18 -5.05 3.03
CA GLU A 387 -21.55 -4.87 3.56
C GLU A 387 -22.61 -4.72 2.45
N LYS A 388 -22.28 -4.05 1.35
CA LYS A 388 -23.19 -3.74 0.23
C LYS A 388 -22.64 -4.11 -1.14
N SER A 389 -21.54 -4.84 -1.21
CA SER A 389 -20.90 -5.18 -2.49
C SER A 389 -20.12 -6.47 -2.39
N PHE A 390 -19.76 -7.04 -3.55
CA PHE A 390 -18.84 -8.17 -3.63
C PHE A 390 -17.83 -7.96 -4.75
N THR A 391 -16.69 -8.65 -4.64
CA THR A 391 -15.67 -8.74 -5.68
C THR A 391 -15.31 -10.20 -5.90
N LEU A 392 -15.41 -10.66 -7.14
CA LEU A 392 -14.90 -11.96 -7.57
C LEU A 392 -13.45 -11.78 -8.01
N ASN A 393 -12.57 -12.69 -7.61
CA ASN A 393 -11.14 -12.58 -7.86
C ASN A 393 -10.56 -13.91 -8.38
N ILE A 394 -9.74 -13.83 -9.41
CA ILE A 394 -8.88 -14.91 -9.89
C ILE A 394 -7.45 -14.47 -9.64
N THR A 395 -6.70 -15.21 -8.83
CA THR A 395 -5.31 -14.89 -8.51
C THR A 395 -4.41 -16.05 -8.97
N PRO A 396 -3.39 -15.81 -9.80
CA PRO A 396 -2.46 -16.86 -10.20
C PRO A 396 -1.69 -17.38 -8.97
N MET A 397 -1.46 -18.70 -8.93
CA MET A 397 -0.70 -19.34 -7.86
C MET A 397 0.77 -18.88 -7.87
N ASP A 398 1.36 -18.76 -9.06
CA ASP A 398 2.74 -18.31 -9.26
C ASP A 398 2.80 -16.98 -10.01
N ALA A 399 2.59 -15.89 -9.26
CA ALA A 399 2.84 -14.53 -9.73
C ALA A 399 4.35 -14.23 -9.90
N GLY A 400 5.23 -15.06 -9.32
CA GLY A 400 6.66 -14.85 -9.33
C GLY A 400 7.27 -15.08 -10.70
N LYS A 401 6.83 -16.12 -11.42
CA LYS A 401 7.30 -16.39 -12.78
C LYS A 401 7.05 -15.24 -13.75
N THR A 402 5.83 -14.72 -13.77
CA THR A 402 5.45 -13.56 -14.60
C THR A 402 6.34 -12.36 -14.33
N PHE A 403 6.72 -12.17 -13.05
CA PHE A 403 7.59 -11.09 -12.63
C PHE A 403 9.06 -11.35 -13.03
N SER A 404 9.59 -12.56 -12.84
CA SER A 404 10.97 -12.89 -13.24
C SER A 404 11.17 -12.77 -14.75
N ASP A 405 10.18 -13.18 -15.56
CA ASP A 405 10.26 -13.05 -17.02
C ASP A 405 10.47 -11.58 -17.43
N VAL A 406 9.87 -10.63 -16.70
CA VAL A 406 10.04 -9.19 -16.92
C VAL A 406 11.42 -8.73 -16.49
N VAL A 407 11.89 -9.19 -15.33
CA VAL A 407 13.22 -8.88 -14.80
C VAL A 407 14.31 -9.36 -15.75
N GLU A 408 14.13 -10.54 -16.35
CA GLU A 408 15.07 -11.19 -17.27
C GLU A 408 14.94 -10.73 -18.72
N SER A 409 13.79 -10.13 -19.10
CA SER A 409 13.49 -9.75 -20.49
C SER A 409 14.49 -8.77 -21.12
N GLN A 410 15.09 -7.89 -20.31
CA GLN A 410 16.04 -6.88 -20.77
C GLN A 410 17.13 -6.64 -19.72
N PRO A 411 18.40 -6.51 -20.14
CA PRO A 411 19.49 -6.22 -19.21
C PRO A 411 19.33 -4.81 -18.63
N ARG A 412 18.97 -4.74 -17.36
CA ARG A 412 18.87 -3.49 -16.59
C ARG A 412 19.19 -3.76 -15.13
N ALA A 413 19.51 -2.71 -14.39
CA ALA A 413 19.73 -2.83 -12.96
C ALA A 413 18.41 -2.85 -12.20
N TRP A 414 18.24 -3.85 -11.33
CA TRP A 414 17.06 -4.00 -10.50
C TRP A 414 17.44 -3.91 -9.02
N VAL A 415 16.85 -2.95 -8.31
CA VAL A 415 17.13 -2.72 -6.89
C VAL A 415 15.85 -2.89 -6.09
N PHE A 416 15.75 -3.96 -5.30
CA PHE A 416 14.66 -4.18 -4.36
C PHE A 416 15.13 -3.72 -2.99
N ALA A 417 14.55 -2.64 -2.46
CA ALA A 417 14.97 -2.06 -1.19
C ALA A 417 13.80 -1.99 -0.21
N SER A 418 14.02 -2.39 1.04
CA SER A 418 13.02 -2.25 2.11
C SER A 418 13.71 -2.33 3.47
N ALA A 419 13.06 -1.83 4.53
CA ALA A 419 13.58 -1.98 5.89
C ALA A 419 13.46 -3.41 6.42
N THR A 420 12.59 -4.21 5.81
CA THR A 420 12.24 -5.56 6.25
C THR A 420 11.99 -6.44 5.03
N LEU A 421 12.94 -7.31 4.69
CA LEU A 421 12.85 -8.31 3.61
C LEU A 421 13.28 -9.70 4.07
N ALA A 422 14.25 -9.77 4.98
CA ALA A 422 14.81 -10.99 5.51
C ALA A 422 14.14 -11.37 6.85
N ALA A 423 13.91 -12.67 7.00
CA ALA A 423 13.60 -13.28 8.29
C ALA A 423 14.92 -13.66 8.97
N GLY A 424 15.38 -12.82 9.89
CA GLY A 424 16.77 -12.89 10.36
C GLY A 424 17.72 -12.46 9.24
N SER A 425 18.52 -13.40 8.72
CA SER A 425 19.42 -13.21 7.58
C SER A 425 18.93 -13.90 6.29
N ASP A 426 17.80 -14.61 6.33
CA ASP A 426 17.28 -15.37 5.19
C ASP A 426 16.32 -14.53 4.33
N PHE A 427 16.68 -14.30 3.07
CA PHE A 427 15.88 -13.60 2.07
C PHE A 427 14.98 -14.54 1.24
N SER A 428 15.09 -15.86 1.43
CA SER A 428 14.40 -16.88 0.62
C SER A 428 12.89 -16.69 0.56
N HIS A 429 12.29 -16.22 1.66
CA HIS A 429 10.85 -15.94 1.69
C HIS A 429 10.45 -14.86 0.68
N PHE A 430 11.25 -13.79 0.56
CA PHE A 430 10.99 -12.72 -0.40
C PHE A 430 11.36 -13.13 -1.83
N THR A 431 12.57 -13.66 -2.03
CA THR A 431 13.10 -13.96 -3.37
C THR A 431 12.30 -15.04 -4.08
N ARG A 432 11.85 -16.10 -3.39
CA ARG A 432 11.04 -17.17 -4.01
C ARG A 432 9.69 -16.66 -4.51
N ARG A 433 9.05 -15.71 -3.81
CA ARG A 433 7.73 -15.17 -4.19
C ARG A 433 7.75 -14.35 -5.49
N LEU A 434 8.90 -13.79 -5.84
CA LEU A 434 9.11 -13.03 -7.08
C LEU A 434 10.05 -13.78 -8.05
N ASN A 435 10.38 -15.03 -7.73
CA ASN A 435 11.32 -15.87 -8.48
C ASN A 435 12.71 -15.21 -8.74
N LEU A 436 13.22 -14.45 -7.76
CA LEU A 436 14.49 -13.70 -7.83
C LEU A 436 15.67 -14.51 -7.27
N ASN A 437 15.81 -15.77 -7.66
CA ASN A 437 16.75 -16.71 -7.01
C ASN A 437 18.24 -16.37 -7.27
N LEU A 438 18.54 -15.60 -8.32
CA LEU A 438 19.90 -15.18 -8.69
C LEU A 438 20.27 -13.79 -8.16
N ALA A 439 19.38 -13.14 -7.40
CA ALA A 439 19.63 -11.79 -6.90
C ALA A 439 20.72 -11.78 -5.82
N LEU A 440 21.60 -10.77 -5.88
CA LEU A 440 22.55 -10.51 -4.80
C LEU A 440 21.79 -9.94 -3.60
N CYS A 441 21.77 -10.69 -2.50
CA CYS A 441 21.08 -10.29 -1.28
C CYS A 441 22.07 -9.64 -0.29
N GLN A 442 21.74 -8.45 0.21
CA GLN A 442 22.53 -7.75 1.22
C GLN A 442 21.64 -7.26 2.36
N GLN A 443 22.08 -7.47 3.60
CA GLN A 443 21.49 -6.86 4.77
C GLN A 443 22.40 -5.76 5.30
N THR A 444 21.82 -4.60 5.58
CA THR A 444 22.47 -3.44 6.21
C THR A 444 21.75 -3.16 7.52
N PRO A 445 22.38 -3.44 8.68
CA PRO A 445 21.73 -3.24 9.97
C PRO A 445 21.43 -1.77 10.23
N SER A 446 20.47 -1.52 11.13
CA SER A 446 20.17 -0.17 11.60
C SER A 446 21.39 0.42 12.33
N PRO A 447 21.68 1.73 12.16
CA PRO A 447 22.76 2.40 12.86
C PRO A 447 22.43 2.74 14.33
N PHE A 448 21.19 2.52 14.78
CA PHE A 448 20.73 2.91 16.11
C PHE A 448 21.25 1.97 17.22
N ASP A 449 21.46 2.55 18.40
CA ASP A 449 21.94 1.86 19.59
C ASP A 449 20.76 1.28 20.39
N TYR A 450 20.09 0.29 19.80
CA TYR A 450 18.93 -0.38 20.42
C TYR A 450 19.16 -0.87 21.86
N PRO A 451 20.34 -1.41 22.25
CA PRO A 451 20.59 -1.81 23.63
C PRO A 451 20.39 -0.68 24.65
N ASN A 452 20.72 0.56 24.29
CA ASN A 452 20.62 1.73 25.16
C ASN A 452 19.36 2.56 24.90
N GLN A 453 18.88 2.61 23.66
CA GLN A 453 17.70 3.37 23.25
C GLN A 453 16.38 2.62 23.46
N ALA A 454 16.38 1.30 23.62
CA ALA A 454 15.15 0.53 23.71
C ALA A 454 15.16 -0.60 24.74
N LEU A 455 14.01 -0.76 25.41
CA LEU A 455 13.70 -1.93 26.23
C LEU A 455 12.61 -2.78 25.58
N MET A 456 12.75 -4.10 25.67
CA MET A 456 11.72 -5.06 25.32
C MET A 456 11.07 -5.60 26.58
N TYR A 457 9.87 -5.12 26.89
CA TYR A 457 9.06 -5.59 28.00
C TYR A 457 8.24 -6.81 27.61
N LEU A 458 8.43 -7.88 28.37
CA LEU A 458 7.68 -9.12 28.24
C LEU A 458 6.87 -9.31 29.54
N PRO A 459 5.56 -8.98 29.57
CA PRO A 459 4.77 -9.08 30.78
C PRO A 459 4.86 -10.47 31.42
N PRO A 460 5.01 -10.58 32.75
CA PRO A 460 5.03 -11.88 33.42
C PRO A 460 3.63 -12.51 33.35
N ASN A 461 3.58 -13.83 33.10
CA ASN A 461 2.34 -14.61 33.02
C ASN A 461 1.26 -14.02 32.09
N PRO A 462 1.58 -13.74 30.80
CA PRO A 462 0.60 -13.17 29.91
C PRO A 462 -0.55 -14.17 29.65
N PRO A 463 -1.79 -13.68 29.51
CA PRO A 463 -2.97 -14.51 29.26
C PRO A 463 -2.84 -15.27 27.93
N ASP A 464 -3.44 -16.46 27.86
CA ASP A 464 -3.47 -17.21 26.61
C ASP A 464 -4.52 -16.59 25.66
N PRO A 465 -4.13 -16.23 24.42
CA PRO A 465 -5.01 -15.55 23.48
C PRO A 465 -6.19 -16.40 22.98
N LYS A 466 -6.15 -17.73 23.13
CA LYS A 466 -7.19 -18.66 22.69
C LYS A 466 -8.17 -19.02 23.80
N THR A 467 -7.70 -19.16 25.04
CA THR A 467 -8.51 -19.75 26.12
C THR A 467 -8.99 -18.73 27.16
N ASP A 468 -8.36 -17.55 27.25
CA ASP A 468 -8.68 -16.57 28.29
C ASP A 468 -9.78 -15.60 27.83
N PRO A 469 -10.97 -15.58 28.46
CA PRO A 469 -12.06 -14.67 28.07
C PRO A 469 -11.75 -13.20 28.41
N ASP A 470 -10.92 -12.96 29.43
CA ASP A 470 -10.52 -11.64 29.91
C ASP A 470 -9.17 -11.19 29.32
N TYR A 471 -8.76 -11.80 28.21
CA TYR A 471 -7.48 -11.54 27.55
C TYR A 471 -7.18 -10.05 27.39
N THR A 472 -8.08 -9.27 26.76
CA THR A 472 -7.87 -7.84 26.51
C THR A 472 -7.64 -7.07 27.80
N LEU A 473 -8.47 -7.33 28.81
CA LEU A 473 -8.41 -6.64 30.09
C LEU A 473 -7.09 -6.94 30.83
N LYS A 474 -6.64 -8.20 30.83
CA LYS A 474 -5.38 -8.62 31.46
C LYS A 474 -4.17 -8.00 30.75
N ILE A 475 -4.18 -7.94 29.41
CA ILE A 475 -3.15 -7.23 28.64
C ILE A 475 -3.12 -5.74 29.00
N LEU A 476 -4.27 -5.08 29.00
CA LEU A 476 -4.34 -3.65 29.33
C LEU A 476 -3.89 -3.36 30.77
N ARG A 477 -4.16 -4.25 31.73
CA ARG A 477 -3.63 -4.14 33.11
C ARG A 477 -2.11 -4.18 33.16
N ALA A 478 -1.47 -5.02 32.34
CA ALA A 478 -0.01 -5.09 32.25
C ALA A 478 0.60 -3.88 31.53
N VAL A 479 -0.12 -3.32 30.56
CA VAL A 479 0.35 -2.18 29.74
C VAL A 479 0.12 -0.83 30.44
N PHE A 480 -0.91 -0.70 31.28
CA PHE A 480 -1.28 0.56 31.91
C PHE A 480 -0.16 1.22 32.75
N PRO A 481 0.64 0.48 33.56
CA PRO A 481 1.79 1.06 34.24
C PRO A 481 2.87 1.58 33.26
N VAL A 482 3.05 0.92 32.12
CA VAL A 482 3.97 1.37 31.05
C VAL A 482 3.47 2.69 30.46
N LEU A 483 2.17 2.80 30.15
CA LEU A 483 1.55 4.05 29.66
C LEU A 483 1.72 5.21 30.64
N LYS A 484 1.64 4.93 31.95
CA LYS A 484 1.89 5.95 32.98
C LYS A 484 3.36 6.39 32.97
N ALA A 485 4.29 5.44 32.94
CA ALA A 485 5.72 5.74 32.91
C ALA A 485 6.13 6.55 31.67
N SER A 486 5.55 6.22 30.52
CA SER A 486 5.78 6.96 29.27
C SER A 486 4.94 8.22 29.15
N GLY A 487 4.04 8.55 30.08
CA GLY A 487 3.16 9.72 29.95
C GLY A 487 2.26 9.67 28.72
N GLY A 488 1.77 8.48 28.34
CA GLY A 488 1.08 8.24 27.08
C GLY A 488 2.08 7.91 25.98
N ARG A 489 2.06 8.64 24.86
CA ARG A 489 3.02 8.48 23.74
C ARG A 489 3.09 7.04 23.23
N ALA A 490 1.92 6.41 23.09
CA ALA A 490 1.84 4.97 22.91
C ALA A 490 1.05 4.60 21.68
N PHE A 491 1.51 3.55 21.01
CA PHE A 491 0.83 2.93 19.90
C PHE A 491 0.58 1.45 20.21
N LEU A 492 -0.69 1.13 20.42
CA LEU A 492 -1.15 -0.20 20.82
C LEU A 492 -1.70 -0.95 19.59
N LEU A 493 -0.98 -1.98 19.19
CA LEU A 493 -1.22 -2.77 18.00
C LEU A 493 -1.93 -4.07 18.32
N PHE A 494 -3.13 -4.21 17.76
CA PHE A 494 -3.97 -5.38 17.91
C PHE A 494 -4.00 -6.18 16.61
N THR A 495 -3.89 -7.49 16.72
CA THR A 495 -4.03 -8.41 15.58
C THR A 495 -5.48 -8.58 15.09
N SER A 496 -6.49 -8.08 15.83
CA SER A 496 -7.88 -8.10 15.39
C SER A 496 -8.68 -6.85 15.77
N HIS A 497 -9.61 -6.46 14.89
CA HIS A 497 -10.55 -5.37 15.14
C HIS A 497 -11.43 -5.61 16.37
N ARG A 498 -11.77 -6.88 16.66
CA ARG A 498 -12.57 -7.24 17.83
C ARG A 498 -11.86 -6.88 19.13
N GLU A 499 -10.59 -7.24 19.25
CA GLU A 499 -9.79 -6.92 20.45
C GLU A 499 -9.48 -5.43 20.54
N LEU A 500 -9.27 -4.75 19.40
CA LEU A 500 -9.14 -3.29 19.35
C LEU A 500 -10.39 -2.59 19.91
N LYS A 501 -11.59 -2.98 19.45
CA LYS A 501 -12.85 -2.39 19.93
C LYS A 501 -13.06 -2.61 21.43
N LYS A 502 -12.84 -3.84 21.91
CA LYS A 502 -12.86 -4.13 23.35
C LYS A 502 -11.88 -3.25 24.13
N ALA A 503 -10.66 -3.06 23.61
CA ALA A 503 -9.66 -2.23 24.26
C ALA A 503 -10.08 -0.76 24.29
N ALA A 504 -10.68 -0.24 23.21
CA ALA A 504 -11.24 1.10 23.17
C ALA A 504 -12.31 1.29 24.25
N ASP A 505 -13.30 0.39 24.31
CA ASP A 505 -14.39 0.42 25.31
C ASP A 505 -13.84 0.35 26.76
N ILE A 506 -12.76 -0.40 26.98
CA ILE A 506 -12.13 -0.52 28.31
C ILE A 506 -11.38 0.76 28.68
N LEU A 507 -10.69 1.40 27.75
CA LEU A 507 -9.80 2.55 27.98
C LEU A 507 -10.53 3.90 27.97
N GLU A 508 -11.68 3.99 27.31
CA GLU A 508 -12.49 5.20 27.21
C GLU A 508 -12.81 5.77 28.61
N GLY A 509 -12.49 7.04 28.81
CA GLY A 509 -12.69 7.75 30.08
C GLY A 509 -11.79 7.29 31.25
N LYS A 510 -10.89 6.31 31.05
CA LYS A 510 -9.99 5.79 32.11
C LYS A 510 -8.53 6.20 31.93
N LEU A 511 -8.14 6.64 30.75
CA LEU A 511 -6.81 7.16 30.48
C LEU A 511 -6.74 8.66 30.80
N PRO A 512 -5.64 9.14 31.42
CA PRO A 512 -5.37 10.56 31.56
C PRO A 512 -4.83 11.20 30.26
N PHE A 513 -4.79 10.43 29.16
CA PHE A 513 -4.20 10.81 27.88
C PHE A 513 -5.26 10.76 26.77
N PRO A 514 -5.15 11.59 25.73
CA PRO A 514 -6.04 11.53 24.57
C PRO A 514 -6.01 10.15 23.90
N LEU A 515 -7.19 9.57 23.68
CA LEU A 515 -7.34 8.25 23.07
C LEU A 515 -7.76 8.38 21.61
N PHE A 516 -6.96 7.82 20.72
CA PHE A 516 -7.21 7.77 19.28
C PHE A 516 -7.48 6.33 18.88
N VAL A 517 -8.57 6.08 18.16
CA VAL A 517 -9.01 4.71 17.84
C VAL A 517 -9.18 4.58 16.33
N GLN A 518 -8.50 3.62 15.72
CA GLN A 518 -8.71 3.31 14.31
C GLN A 518 -10.19 3.05 14.02
N GLY A 519 -10.70 3.65 12.95
CA GLY A 519 -12.06 3.47 12.45
C GLY A 519 -13.05 4.56 12.88
N THR A 520 -12.64 5.48 13.76
CA THR A 520 -13.47 6.64 14.14
C THR A 520 -13.37 7.79 13.13
N GLN A 521 -12.23 7.92 12.45
CA GLN A 521 -11.93 8.95 11.47
C GLN A 521 -11.02 8.39 10.36
N ALA A 522 -10.84 9.17 9.28
CA ALA A 522 -9.88 8.85 8.23
C ALA A 522 -8.46 8.71 8.81
N LYS A 523 -7.69 7.73 8.31
CA LYS A 523 -6.36 7.38 8.83
C LYS A 523 -5.42 8.58 8.92
N ALA A 524 -5.37 9.42 7.87
CA ALA A 524 -4.49 10.59 7.83
C ALA A 524 -4.83 11.61 8.93
N ALA A 525 -6.10 11.96 9.08
CA ALA A 525 -6.58 12.89 10.11
C ALA A 525 -6.31 12.37 11.53
N LEU A 526 -6.53 11.06 11.75
CA LEU A 526 -6.28 10.43 13.06
C LEU A 526 -4.79 10.47 13.44
N LEU A 527 -3.90 10.20 12.48
CA LEU A 527 -2.45 10.27 12.70
C LEU A 527 -1.98 11.69 12.94
N GLU A 528 -2.56 12.66 12.25
CA GLU A 528 -2.22 14.06 12.42
C GLU A 528 -2.62 14.57 13.81
N GLN A 529 -3.85 14.29 14.26
CA GLN A 529 -4.28 14.63 15.62
C GLN A 529 -3.44 13.92 16.70
N PHE A 530 -3.08 12.65 16.47
CA PHE A 530 -2.18 11.92 17.37
C PHE A 530 -0.81 12.60 17.49
N ARG A 531 -0.21 13.02 16.38
CA ARG A 531 1.06 13.77 16.38
C ARG A 531 0.93 15.09 17.13
N GLN A 532 -0.11 15.86 16.84
CA GLN A 532 -0.36 17.17 17.46
C GLN A 532 -0.63 17.06 18.96
N SER A 533 -1.21 15.95 19.41
CA SER A 533 -1.43 15.69 20.84
C SER A 533 -0.13 15.56 21.63
N GLY A 534 0.95 15.07 21.04
CA GLY A 534 2.26 14.88 21.69
C GLY A 534 2.31 13.79 22.78
N ASN A 535 1.18 13.44 23.42
CA ASN A 535 1.09 12.47 24.51
C ASN A 535 -0.06 11.44 24.33
N GLY A 536 -0.62 11.33 23.13
CA GLY A 536 -1.77 10.48 22.85
C GLY A 536 -1.50 8.97 23.00
N VAL A 537 -2.57 8.19 23.07
CA VAL A 537 -2.57 6.72 22.93
C VAL A 537 -3.37 6.36 21.69
N LEU A 538 -2.71 5.77 20.70
CA LEU A 538 -3.34 5.33 19.45
C LEU A 538 -3.56 3.81 19.47
N LEU A 539 -4.80 3.38 19.21
CA LEU A 539 -5.16 1.97 19.01
C LEU A 539 -5.29 1.68 17.51
N GLY A 540 -4.56 0.67 17.01
CA GLY A 540 -4.57 0.31 15.60
C GLY A 540 -4.44 -1.19 15.35
N THR A 541 -4.87 -1.63 14.17
CA THR A 541 -4.63 -2.98 13.65
C THR A 541 -3.44 -3.01 12.69
N GLN A 542 -3.16 -4.17 12.08
CA GLN A 542 -2.08 -4.34 11.09
C GLN A 542 -2.05 -3.27 9.99
N SER A 543 -3.20 -2.78 9.55
CA SER A 543 -3.30 -1.70 8.55
C SER A 543 -2.67 -0.37 8.99
N PHE A 544 -2.46 -0.17 10.30
CA PHE A 544 -1.73 0.96 10.84
C PHE A 544 -0.25 0.64 11.10
N TRP A 545 0.24 -0.59 10.90
CA TRP A 545 1.66 -0.99 11.06
C TRP A 545 2.55 -0.49 9.92
N GLU A 546 1.97 0.05 8.84
CA GLU A 546 2.68 0.72 7.77
C GLU A 546 2.23 2.20 7.64
N GLY A 547 3.18 3.09 7.33
CA GLY A 547 2.91 4.51 7.00
C GLY A 547 2.64 5.47 8.17
N VAL A 548 2.98 5.14 9.42
CA VAL A 548 2.94 6.12 10.52
C VAL A 548 4.34 6.64 10.78
N ASP A 549 4.62 7.84 10.27
CA ASP A 549 5.83 8.58 10.66
C ASP A 549 5.53 9.61 11.76
N VAL A 550 5.65 9.24 13.04
CA VAL A 550 5.72 10.09 14.23
C VAL A 550 7.18 10.14 14.71
N ARG A 551 7.85 11.28 14.60
CA ARG A 551 9.26 11.43 15.04
C ARG A 551 9.34 11.92 16.48
N GLY A 552 10.44 11.59 17.15
CA GLY A 552 10.77 12.09 18.47
C GLY A 552 9.88 11.51 19.57
N GLU A 553 9.74 12.26 20.66
CA GLU A 553 9.07 11.77 21.86
C GLU A 553 7.59 11.43 21.66
N ALA A 554 6.89 11.93 20.64
CA ALA A 554 5.45 11.68 20.49
C ALA A 554 5.08 10.18 20.38
N LEU A 555 6.03 9.29 20.07
CA LEU A 555 5.86 7.83 20.15
C LEU A 555 7.03 7.16 20.88
N SER A 556 6.82 6.77 22.14
CA SER A 556 7.84 6.09 22.97
C SER A 556 7.45 4.67 23.38
N VAL A 557 6.20 4.25 23.15
CA VAL A 557 5.75 2.89 23.48
C VAL A 557 5.08 2.27 22.27
N VAL A 558 5.52 1.08 21.89
CA VAL A 558 4.81 0.23 20.93
C VAL A 558 4.42 -1.05 21.64
N MET A 559 3.12 -1.37 21.66
CA MET A 559 2.63 -2.65 22.18
C MET A 559 2.11 -3.50 21.04
N ILE A 560 2.45 -4.79 21.05
CA ILE A 560 1.87 -5.79 20.15
C ILE A 560 1.21 -6.88 20.98
N ASP A 561 -0.10 -7.04 20.80
CA ASP A 561 -0.90 -7.95 21.62
C ASP A 561 -0.56 -9.42 21.38
N ARG A 562 -0.44 -9.82 20.10
CA ARG A 562 -0.23 -11.19 19.64
C ARG A 562 0.74 -11.26 18.48
N ILE A 563 1.30 -12.44 18.25
CA ILE A 563 2.08 -12.72 17.05
C ILE A 563 1.19 -12.51 15.81
N PRO A 564 1.57 -11.64 14.86
CA PRO A 564 0.76 -11.24 13.71
C PRO A 564 0.84 -12.29 12.60
N PHE A 565 0.32 -13.48 12.86
CA PHE A 565 0.09 -14.44 11.78
C PHE A 565 -1.05 -13.94 10.90
N ALA A 566 -0.88 -14.06 9.58
CA ALA A 566 -1.95 -13.76 8.65
C ALA A 566 -3.19 -14.63 8.92
N SER A 567 -4.34 -14.18 8.44
CA SER A 567 -5.59 -14.91 8.62
C SER A 567 -5.50 -16.30 7.99
N PRO A 568 -5.80 -17.38 8.74
CA PRO A 568 -5.83 -18.73 8.19
C PRO A 568 -6.97 -18.93 7.18
N ASP A 569 -7.97 -18.06 7.20
CA ASP A 569 -9.14 -18.16 6.32
C ASP A 569 -8.88 -17.60 4.91
N ASP A 570 -7.72 -16.96 4.70
CA ASP A 570 -7.36 -16.41 3.40
C ASP A 570 -7.24 -17.53 2.34
N PRO A 571 -8.03 -17.50 1.26
CA PRO A 571 -8.07 -18.58 0.29
C PRO A 571 -6.80 -18.69 -0.57
N VAL A 572 -6.17 -17.56 -0.92
CA VAL A 572 -4.92 -17.54 -1.68
C VAL A 572 -3.79 -18.11 -0.83
N ARG A 573 -3.77 -17.72 0.45
CA ARG A 573 -2.83 -18.26 1.42
C ARG A 573 -2.98 -19.78 1.56
N ARG A 574 -4.19 -20.29 1.79
CA ARG A 574 -4.43 -21.74 1.96
C ARG A 574 -4.00 -22.54 0.73
N ALA A 575 -4.26 -22.03 -0.47
CA ALA A 575 -3.81 -22.67 -1.69
C ALA A 575 -2.27 -22.76 -1.75
N ARG A 576 -1.57 -21.66 -1.42
CA ARG A 576 -0.10 -21.65 -1.31
C ARG A 576 0.41 -22.61 -0.22
N GLU A 577 -0.24 -22.66 0.94
CA GLU A 577 0.11 -23.60 2.01
C GLU A 577 -0.05 -25.06 1.57
N ALA A 578 -1.10 -25.37 0.80
CA ALA A 578 -1.30 -26.70 0.23
C ALA A 578 -0.16 -27.06 -0.74
N GLN A 579 0.22 -26.16 -1.64
CA GLN A 579 1.33 -26.38 -2.58
C GLN A 579 2.69 -26.59 -1.89
N ILE A 580 2.98 -25.81 -0.84
CA ILE A 580 4.21 -25.97 -0.03
C ILE A 580 4.21 -27.35 0.63
N LYS A 581 3.05 -27.78 1.15
CA LYS A 581 2.89 -29.08 1.79
C LYS A 581 3.03 -30.24 0.80
N GLU A 582 2.47 -30.12 -0.40
CA GLU A 582 2.65 -31.08 -1.50
C GLU A 582 4.10 -31.22 -1.93
N SER A 583 4.86 -30.11 -1.87
CA SER A 583 6.30 -30.08 -2.12
C SER A 583 7.13 -30.65 -0.96
N GLY A 584 6.52 -31.24 0.07
CA GLY A 584 7.19 -31.85 1.22
C GLY A 584 7.75 -30.88 2.26
N HIS A 585 7.39 -29.58 2.16
CA HIS A 585 7.89 -28.55 3.07
C HIS A 585 6.82 -28.16 4.11
N SER A 586 7.25 -27.61 5.25
CA SER A 586 6.33 -27.09 6.27
C SER A 586 5.84 -25.67 5.90
N PRO A 587 4.54 -25.45 5.66
CA PRO A 587 4.01 -24.12 5.35
C PRO A 587 4.22 -23.11 6.47
N PHE A 588 4.21 -23.59 7.72
CA PHE A 588 4.50 -22.76 8.88
C PHE A 588 5.93 -22.21 8.84
N ALA A 589 6.92 -23.09 8.60
CA ALA A 589 8.32 -22.69 8.58
C ALA A 589 8.70 -21.90 7.32
N ALA A 590 8.14 -22.27 6.16
CA ALA A 590 8.49 -21.67 4.87
C ALA A 590 7.77 -20.34 4.59
N MET A 591 6.60 -20.10 5.20
CA MET A 591 5.76 -18.93 4.89
C MET A 591 5.26 -18.21 6.15
N ALA A 592 4.50 -18.89 7.03
CA ALA A 592 3.84 -18.21 8.16
C ALA A 592 4.80 -17.53 9.13
N LEU A 593 5.91 -18.20 9.47
CA LEU A 593 6.90 -17.69 10.41
C LEU A 593 7.73 -16.52 9.82
N PRO A 594 8.31 -16.63 8.60
CA PRO A 594 8.96 -15.50 7.95
C PRO A 594 8.08 -14.25 7.82
N GLU A 595 6.81 -14.41 7.43
CA GLU A 595 5.85 -13.29 7.33
C GLU A 595 5.60 -12.63 8.68
N ALA A 596 5.42 -13.43 9.74
CA ALA A 596 5.25 -12.91 11.09
C ALA A 596 6.49 -12.14 11.57
N ILE A 597 7.71 -12.64 11.26
CA ILE A 597 8.97 -11.96 11.59
C ILE A 597 9.06 -10.61 10.87
N ILE A 598 8.80 -10.57 9.56
CA ILE A 598 8.82 -9.34 8.76
C ILE A 598 7.82 -8.33 9.32
N THR A 599 6.58 -8.78 9.57
CA THR A 599 5.52 -7.94 10.12
C THR A 599 5.90 -7.39 11.50
N PHE A 600 6.49 -8.21 12.38
CA PHE A 600 7.04 -7.76 13.66
C PHE A 600 8.10 -6.68 13.49
N LYS A 601 9.08 -6.89 12.59
CA LYS A 601 10.14 -5.90 12.33
C LYS A 601 9.55 -4.56 11.85
N GLN A 602 8.50 -4.57 11.03
CA GLN A 602 7.81 -3.35 10.60
C GLN A 602 7.12 -2.62 11.76
N GLY A 603 6.40 -3.37 12.62
CA GLY A 603 5.76 -2.80 13.82
C GLY A 603 6.79 -2.20 14.78
N VAL A 604 7.92 -2.89 14.97
CA VAL A 604 9.02 -2.49 15.85
C VAL A 604 9.83 -1.32 15.30
N GLY A 605 10.05 -1.26 13.98
CA GLY A 605 10.82 -0.21 13.30
C GLY A 605 10.25 1.21 13.47
N ARG A 606 9.09 1.32 14.12
CA ARG A 606 8.43 2.56 14.49
C ARG A 606 8.92 3.15 15.80
N LEU A 607 9.51 2.34 16.67
CA LEU A 607 9.87 2.73 18.02
C LEU A 607 11.07 3.68 18.06
N ILE A 608 12.10 3.39 17.26
CA ILE A 608 13.36 4.14 17.23
C ILE A 608 13.63 4.60 15.80
N ARG A 609 13.76 5.92 15.61
CA ARG A 609 13.89 6.58 14.29
C ARG A 609 14.94 7.67 14.26
N ASP A 610 15.34 8.13 15.44
CA ASP A 610 16.44 9.04 15.64
C ASP A 610 17.45 8.46 16.67
N VAL A 611 18.66 9.00 16.69
CA VAL A 611 19.72 8.64 17.65
C VAL A 611 19.38 9.11 19.07
N THR A 612 18.47 10.06 19.22
CA THR A 612 17.99 10.52 20.54
C THR A 612 16.72 9.80 21.01
N ASP A 613 16.07 9.02 20.14
CA ASP A 613 14.82 8.36 20.50
C ASP A 613 15.04 7.34 21.61
N ARG A 614 14.06 7.24 22.50
CA ARG A 614 14.01 6.22 23.54
C ARG A 614 12.62 5.61 23.61
N GLY A 615 12.55 4.30 23.75
CA GLY A 615 11.25 3.66 23.79
C GLY A 615 11.20 2.25 24.35
N VAL A 616 9.98 1.79 24.59
CA VAL A 616 9.68 0.46 25.12
C VAL A 616 8.78 -0.31 24.15
N LEU A 617 9.25 -1.47 23.73
CA LEU A 617 8.47 -2.46 23.00
C LEU A 617 7.81 -3.41 24.01
N VAL A 618 6.48 -3.46 24.03
CA VAL A 618 5.72 -4.37 24.88
C VAL A 618 5.19 -5.53 24.04
N LEU A 619 5.62 -6.75 24.32
CA LEU A 619 5.16 -7.95 23.61
C LEU A 619 4.35 -8.86 24.54
N CYS A 620 3.08 -9.00 24.23
CA CYS A 620 2.10 -9.60 25.14
C CYS A 620 1.81 -11.09 24.90
N ASP A 621 2.38 -11.71 23.85
CA ASP A 621 2.09 -13.09 23.49
C ASP A 621 2.93 -14.11 24.29
N PRO A 622 2.33 -15.03 25.08
CA PRO A 622 3.08 -16.04 25.82
C PRO A 622 3.94 -16.94 24.94
N ARG A 623 3.56 -17.14 23.67
CA ARG A 623 4.26 -18.04 22.74
C ARG A 623 5.67 -17.54 22.40
N LEU A 624 5.92 -16.24 22.49
CA LEU A 624 7.24 -15.66 22.25
C LEU A 624 8.30 -16.20 23.21
N GLN A 625 7.92 -16.45 24.47
CA GLN A 625 8.83 -16.99 25.49
C GLN A 625 8.81 -18.52 25.56
N ARG A 626 7.66 -19.14 25.26
CA ARG A 626 7.42 -20.57 25.53
C ARG A 626 7.75 -21.51 24.35
N THR A 627 7.98 -20.98 23.15
CA THR A 627 8.11 -21.80 21.93
C THR A 627 9.44 -21.53 21.21
N GLY A 628 9.93 -22.52 20.46
CA GLY A 628 11.16 -22.38 19.66
C GLY A 628 11.04 -21.32 18.57
N PHE A 629 9.90 -21.25 17.87
CA PHE A 629 9.65 -20.20 16.87
C PHE A 629 9.50 -18.81 17.52
N GLY A 630 8.97 -18.74 18.75
CA GLY A 630 8.92 -17.50 19.52
C GLY A 630 10.31 -16.92 19.75
N ARG A 631 11.27 -17.77 20.11
CA ARG A 631 12.67 -17.39 20.23
C ARG A 631 13.26 -16.90 18.91
N GLN A 632 12.97 -17.58 17.80
CA GLN A 632 13.40 -17.11 16.46
C GLN A 632 12.86 -15.72 16.12
N ILE A 633 11.61 -15.41 16.48
CA ILE A 633 11.04 -14.07 16.30
C ILE A 633 11.81 -13.05 17.15
N LEU A 634 12.02 -13.34 18.44
CA LEU A 634 12.72 -12.43 19.35
C LEU A 634 14.18 -12.18 18.95
N ASP A 635 14.84 -13.16 18.35
CA ASP A 635 16.23 -13.08 17.91
C ASP A 635 16.36 -12.37 16.53
N ALA A 636 15.27 -12.30 15.75
CA ALA A 636 15.21 -11.56 14.49
C ALA A 636 14.89 -10.06 14.66
N LEU A 637 14.44 -9.66 15.85
CA LEU A 637 14.20 -8.25 16.19
C LEU A 637 15.51 -7.52 16.53
N PRO A 638 15.54 -6.17 16.46
CA PRO A 638 16.70 -5.40 16.90
C PRO A 638 17.11 -5.76 18.35
N PRO A 639 18.42 -5.72 18.66
CA PRO A 639 18.95 -6.20 19.94
C PRO A 639 18.62 -5.27 21.10
N MET A 640 17.41 -5.39 21.64
CA MET A 640 16.95 -4.62 22.80
C MET A 640 17.22 -5.37 24.11
N ARG A 641 17.46 -4.63 25.19
CA ARG A 641 17.51 -5.24 26.53
C ARG A 641 16.12 -5.74 26.92
N ARG A 642 16.03 -7.03 27.28
CA ARG A 642 14.76 -7.70 27.63
C ARG A 642 14.51 -7.56 29.13
N THR A 643 13.28 -7.23 29.54
CA THR A 643 12.90 -7.13 30.95
C THR A 643 11.47 -7.65 31.19
N GLN A 644 11.23 -8.14 32.40
CA GLN A 644 9.88 -8.43 32.93
C GLN A 644 9.54 -7.54 34.13
N ASN A 645 10.46 -6.66 34.53
CA ASN A 645 10.33 -5.80 35.69
C ASN A 645 9.82 -4.42 35.30
N ILE A 646 8.64 -4.04 35.79
CA ILE A 646 8.06 -2.73 35.53
C ILE A 646 8.91 -1.58 36.09
N GLY A 647 9.64 -1.80 37.19
CA GLY A 647 10.51 -0.79 37.79
C GLY A 647 11.65 -0.37 36.86
N GLU A 648 12.20 -1.29 36.08
CA GLU A 648 13.23 -0.96 35.08
C GLU A 648 12.69 -0.06 33.97
N ILE A 649 11.41 -0.18 33.61
CA ILE A 649 10.76 0.67 32.62
C ILE A 649 10.54 2.07 33.18
N GLN A 650 10.13 2.19 34.44
CA GLN A 650 9.98 3.47 35.11
C GLN A 650 11.32 4.21 35.17
N SER A 651 12.37 3.55 35.66
CA SER A 651 13.72 4.12 35.69
C SER A 651 14.27 4.44 34.29
N PHE A 652 13.87 3.69 33.27
CA PHE A 652 14.28 3.97 31.89
C PHE A 652 13.69 5.27 31.35
N PHE A 653 12.44 5.61 31.68
CA PHE A 653 11.82 6.87 31.25
C PHE A 653 12.14 8.07 32.16
N GLU A 654 12.65 7.84 33.37
CA GLU A 654 13.07 8.89 34.31
C GLU A 654 14.49 9.45 34.03
N GLN A 655 15.30 8.68 33.31
CA GLN A 655 16.62 9.11 32.78
C GLN A 655 16.44 9.99 31.56
#